data_AF-F7WBP0-F1
#
_entry.id   AF-F7WBP0-F1
#
_cell.length_a   1.000
_cell.length_b   1.000
_cell.length_c   1.000
_cell.angle_alpha   90.00
_cell.angle_beta   90.00
_cell.angle_gamma   90.00
#
_symmetry.space_group_name_H-M   'P 1'
#
loop_
_entity.id
_entity.type
_entity.pdbx_description
1 polymer ?
#
loop_
_entity_poly.entity_id
_entity_poly.type
_entity_poly.pdbx_seq_one_letter_code
_entity_poly.pdbx_strand_id
1 'polypeptide(L)'
;MAEQLRFDGQVVVVTGAGGGLGKAYCLFFGSRGASVVVNDLGASFKGEGNSTKAADVVVNEIKAAGGKAVANYDSVENGDKIIETAIKEFGRIDILINNAGILRDISFKNMKDEDWDLIFKVHVKGSYKTARAAWPYFRKQKFGRVINTASAAGLFGNFGQANYSAAKLAMVGFTETLAKEGIKYNILSNVIAPIAASRMTETVMPPDLLALMKPEWVVPLVAVLVHKNNTSETGAIFEVGGGHVAKLRWERSSGLLLKADESYTPGAIIKKWDQVTDFSNPQYPSGPNDFLTLLEESLKLGPNDSGEKIDFTGRVALVTGGGAGIGRAYCLAFARAGASIVVNDLVNPDDVVNEIKQMGGKAVGAKFSAEDGDAVVKAAIDAFGRIDIVVNNAGILRDKAFNNMDDSLWDPVMNVHARGTYKVTKAAWPYFLKQKYGRVLNTTSTSGIYGNFGQANYAAAKCAILGFSRAIALEGAKYNIYVNTIAPNAGTAMTKTILPEELVQAFKPDYIAPLVLALCSDKVPKNPTGGLYEVGSGWCGQTRWQRTFGHGFPVDVPLTPEEVVKHWNDIITFDSRSDHPEKASDSIEKIMANMENRAGEGKSGAAENEHLAAIKKFTGLEGKGTEYKFDERDVCLYNLGIGAKRTDIKYIFEGNEDFEVIPTFGVIPPFNTEMPFSFDDIVPNFSPMMLLHGEQYLEVRKYPIPTSGRLISKGKLLEVVDKGSAAIAKQGITTYNAETGEELFYNEMTVFLRGCGGFGGQKKPTDRGASTAANKPPARSPDAVVEIQTTEEQAALYRLSGDYNPLHVDPAFAKMGGFKVPILHGLCSFGIAGKAVYEKFGKFKNIKVRFAGTVNPGQTLVTEMWKEGNKVVFQTKVKETGKLAIGGAAAELA
;
A
#
# COMPACT_ATOMS: atom_id res chain seq x y z
N MET A 1 40.59 -2.16 12.42
CA MET A 1 39.45 -1.23 12.34
C MET A 1 39.41 -0.70 10.91
N ALA A 2 38.27 -0.76 10.22
CA ALA A 2 38.14 -0.13 8.91
C ALA A 2 38.35 1.39 9.05
N GLU A 3 38.94 2.01 8.03
CA GLU A 3 39.14 3.47 7.99
C GLU A 3 37.77 4.17 7.98
N GLN A 4 37.55 5.11 8.89
CA GLN A 4 36.28 5.81 9.02
C GLN A 4 36.06 6.77 7.82
N LEU A 5 34.85 6.78 7.26
CA LEU A 5 34.35 7.80 6.33
C LEU A 5 34.32 9.16 7.05
N ARG A 6 35.07 10.11 6.49
CA ARG A 6 35.26 11.45 7.04
C ARG A 6 34.94 12.53 6.01
N PHE A 7 34.47 13.67 6.51
CA PHE A 7 34.00 14.81 5.72
C PHE A 7 34.81 16.08 6.06
N ASP A 8 36.07 15.90 6.46
CA ASP A 8 36.94 17.00 6.87
C ASP A 8 37.09 18.04 5.74
N GLY A 9 36.93 19.31 6.09
CA GLY A 9 37.01 20.43 5.16
C GLY A 9 35.82 20.58 4.22
N GLN A 10 34.78 19.74 4.35
CA GLN A 10 33.53 19.89 3.62
C GLN A 10 32.49 20.68 4.43
N VAL A 11 31.60 21.38 3.72
CA VAL A 11 30.49 22.15 4.31
C VAL A 11 29.16 21.50 3.97
N VAL A 12 28.35 21.24 4.99
CA VAL A 12 27.03 20.61 4.88
C VAL A 12 25.95 21.60 5.29
N VAL A 13 24.97 21.82 4.42
CA VAL A 13 23.75 22.56 4.73
C VAL A 13 22.61 21.56 4.90
N VAL A 14 21.95 21.59 6.06
CA VAL A 14 20.77 20.76 6.34
C VAL A 14 19.59 21.67 6.67
N THR A 15 18.50 21.51 5.93
CA THR A 15 17.25 22.26 6.15
C THR A 15 16.30 21.51 7.10
N GLY A 16 15.56 22.25 7.93
CA GLY A 16 14.67 21.67 8.95
C GLY A 16 15.44 20.83 9.98
N ALA A 17 16.55 21.38 10.47
CA ALA A 17 17.57 20.67 11.23
C ALA A 17 17.47 20.84 12.74
N GLY A 18 16.46 21.53 13.26
CA GLY A 18 16.27 21.77 14.69
C GLY A 18 15.77 20.55 15.48
N GLY A 19 15.44 19.44 14.80
CA GLY A 19 15.00 18.20 15.44
C GLY A 19 14.94 17.01 14.48
N GLY A 20 14.58 15.84 15.00
CA GLY A 20 14.39 14.61 14.23
C GLY A 20 15.57 14.27 13.32
N LEU A 21 15.25 13.92 12.07
CA LEU A 21 16.21 13.49 11.07
C LEU A 21 17.23 14.57 10.68
N GLY A 22 16.81 15.82 10.56
CA GLY A 22 17.70 16.94 10.25
C GLY A 22 18.76 17.16 11.34
N LYS A 23 18.36 17.06 12.61
CA LYS A 23 19.30 17.10 13.76
C LYS A 23 20.30 15.94 13.69
N ALA A 24 19.82 14.72 13.44
CA ALA A 24 20.67 13.53 13.36
C ALA A 24 21.74 13.65 12.27
N TYR A 25 21.39 14.20 11.09
CA TYR A 25 22.39 14.50 10.06
C TYR A 25 23.44 15.49 10.56
N CYS A 26 23.03 16.60 11.17
CA CYS A 26 23.94 17.65 11.62
C CYS A 26 24.94 17.13 12.65
N LEU A 27 24.46 16.38 13.65
CA LEU A 27 25.32 15.78 14.68
C LEU A 27 26.32 14.79 14.06
N PHE A 28 25.86 13.93 13.16
CA PHE A 28 26.72 12.98 12.47
C PHE A 28 27.80 13.68 11.64
N PHE A 29 27.43 14.59 10.73
CA PHE A 29 28.42 15.27 9.88
C PHE A 29 29.39 16.11 10.68
N GLY A 30 28.92 16.78 11.75
CA GLY A 30 29.78 17.50 12.70
C GLY A 30 30.80 16.57 13.36
N SER A 31 30.37 15.40 13.86
CA SER A 31 31.28 14.40 14.45
C SER A 31 32.28 13.80 13.45
N ARG A 32 31.93 13.80 12.15
CA ARG A 32 32.78 13.34 11.06
C ARG A 32 33.55 14.47 10.37
N GLY A 33 33.65 15.63 11.02
CA GLY A 33 34.59 16.71 10.69
C GLY A 33 34.11 17.76 9.70
N ALA A 34 32.85 17.67 9.27
CA ALA A 34 32.27 18.68 8.42
C ALA A 34 31.95 19.97 9.20
N SER A 35 31.93 21.10 8.50
CA SER A 35 31.32 22.33 9.03
C SER A 35 29.84 22.36 8.65
N VAL A 36 28.96 22.59 9.62
CA VAL A 36 27.51 22.38 9.44
C VAL A 36 26.73 23.68 9.53
N VAL A 37 25.90 23.98 8.53
CA VAL A 37 24.85 24.99 8.63
C VAL A 37 23.56 24.29 9.03
N VAL A 38 23.10 24.61 10.24
CA VAL A 38 21.86 24.09 10.81
C VAL A 38 20.74 25.09 10.51
N ASN A 39 19.98 24.85 9.44
CA ASN A 39 18.83 25.69 9.11
C ASN A 39 17.55 25.15 9.78
N ASP A 40 16.89 26.00 10.57
CA ASP A 40 15.54 25.71 11.08
C ASP A 40 14.78 27.02 11.34
N LEU A 41 13.57 27.13 10.77
CA LEU A 41 12.69 28.29 10.96
C LEU A 41 12.15 28.38 12.40
N GLY A 42 12.15 27.28 13.15
CA GLY A 42 11.56 27.20 14.49
C GLY A 42 10.05 26.96 14.49
N ALA A 43 9.50 26.53 13.36
CA ALA A 43 8.08 26.22 13.19
C ALA A 43 7.74 24.79 13.63
N SER A 44 6.49 24.56 14.03
CA SER A 44 5.96 23.24 14.36
C SER A 44 5.92 22.31 13.13
N PHE A 45 5.62 21.02 13.31
CA PHE A 45 5.38 20.10 12.16
C PHE A 45 4.15 20.49 11.34
N LYS A 46 3.32 21.40 11.86
CA LYS A 46 2.24 22.07 11.15
C LYS A 46 2.67 23.43 10.58
N GLY A 47 3.93 23.82 10.62
CA GLY A 47 4.38 25.12 10.07
C GLY A 47 3.90 26.33 10.87
N GLU A 48 3.64 26.19 12.18
CA GLU A 48 3.19 27.28 13.07
C GLU A 48 4.30 27.69 14.06
N GLY A 49 4.44 29.00 14.35
CA GLY A 49 5.45 29.54 15.28
C GLY A 49 6.84 29.77 14.66
N ASN A 50 7.71 30.52 15.35
CA ASN A 50 9.07 30.89 14.92
C ASN A 50 10.07 30.88 16.10
N SER A 51 10.25 29.74 16.77
CA SER A 51 11.22 29.64 17.89
C SER A 51 12.63 29.32 17.37
N THR A 52 13.49 30.34 17.27
CA THR A 52 14.89 30.20 16.80
C THR A 52 15.74 29.25 17.65
N LYS A 53 15.30 28.94 18.88
CA LYS A 53 16.01 28.08 19.83
C LYS A 53 16.34 26.68 19.30
N ALA A 54 15.58 26.15 18.34
CA ALA A 54 15.77 24.78 17.87
C ALA A 54 17.10 24.59 17.12
N ALA A 55 17.46 25.51 16.21
CA ALA A 55 18.75 25.45 15.50
C ALA A 55 19.94 25.69 16.44
N ASP A 56 19.80 26.66 17.36
CA ASP A 56 20.84 26.99 18.34
C ASP A 56 21.23 25.81 19.23
N VAL A 57 20.25 25.01 19.68
CA VAL A 57 20.49 23.82 20.50
C VAL A 57 21.40 22.84 19.76
N VAL A 58 21.11 22.54 18.49
CA VAL A 58 21.91 21.60 17.70
C VAL A 58 23.31 22.15 17.42
N VAL A 59 23.43 23.45 17.13
CA VAL A 59 24.74 24.11 16.95
C VAL A 59 25.58 24.03 18.21
N ASN A 60 24.99 24.27 19.37
CA ASN A 60 25.68 24.19 20.66
C ASN A 60 26.13 22.77 20.97
N GLU A 61 25.31 21.76 20.68
CA GLU A 61 25.70 20.34 20.82
C GLU A 61 26.91 20.00 19.94
N ILE A 62 26.94 20.46 18.67
CA ILE A 62 28.07 20.22 17.77
C ILE A 62 29.33 20.93 18.28
N LYS A 63 29.23 22.19 18.69
CA LYS A 63 30.37 22.96 19.22
C LYS A 63 30.92 22.38 20.51
N ALA A 64 30.04 21.93 21.41
CA ALA A 64 30.43 21.28 22.67
C ALA A 64 31.19 19.97 22.41
N ALA A 65 30.85 19.25 21.33
CA ALA A 65 31.57 18.07 20.88
C ALA A 65 32.85 18.38 20.07
N GLY A 66 33.25 19.66 19.96
CA GLY A 66 34.45 20.11 19.23
C GLY A 66 34.27 20.30 17.72
N GLY A 67 33.05 20.18 17.20
CA GLY A 67 32.72 20.39 15.80
C GLY A 67 32.50 21.87 15.43
N LYS A 68 32.27 22.14 14.14
CA LYS A 68 32.01 23.49 13.61
C LYS A 68 30.57 23.56 13.11
N ALA A 69 29.79 24.49 13.65
CA ALA A 69 28.43 24.72 13.18
C ALA A 69 27.98 26.18 13.33
N VAL A 70 27.03 26.58 12.48
CA VAL A 70 26.33 27.88 12.54
C VAL A 70 24.84 27.67 12.32
N ALA A 71 24.02 28.45 13.02
CA ALA A 71 22.57 28.41 12.87
C ALA A 71 22.13 29.33 11.72
N ASN A 72 21.07 28.94 11.03
CA ASN A 72 20.32 29.81 10.12
C ASN A 72 18.83 29.68 10.42
N TYR A 73 18.10 30.79 10.39
CA TYR A 73 16.68 30.86 10.78
C TYR A 73 15.74 31.21 9.63
N ASP A 74 16.27 31.29 8.40
CA ASP A 74 15.48 31.67 7.25
C ASP A 74 14.50 30.55 6.85
N SER A 75 13.33 30.95 6.34
CA SER A 75 12.46 30.03 5.59
C SER A 75 13.23 29.44 4.41
N VAL A 76 12.98 28.16 4.10
CA VAL A 76 13.58 27.48 2.93
C VAL A 76 13.25 28.14 1.59
N GLU A 77 12.23 28.99 1.56
CA GLU A 77 11.94 29.86 0.41
C GLU A 77 13.07 30.84 0.10
N ASN A 78 13.78 31.28 1.14
CA ASN A 78 14.94 32.17 1.05
C ASN A 78 16.23 31.33 0.98
N GLY A 79 16.24 30.32 0.11
CA GLY A 79 17.36 29.41 -0.04
C GLY A 79 18.68 30.12 -0.35
N ASP A 80 18.64 31.28 -1.00
CA ASP A 80 19.78 32.16 -1.21
C ASP A 80 20.43 32.61 0.11
N LYS A 81 19.65 33.02 1.11
CA LYS A 81 20.17 33.43 2.43
C LYS A 81 20.74 32.26 3.24
N ILE A 82 20.11 31.09 3.11
CA ILE A 82 20.61 29.86 3.73
C ILE A 82 21.98 29.49 3.17
N ILE A 83 22.13 29.48 1.84
CA ILE A 83 23.41 29.18 1.21
C ILE A 83 24.43 30.31 1.45
N GLU A 84 23.99 31.58 1.47
CA GLU A 84 24.86 32.71 1.81
C GLU A 84 25.49 32.56 3.20
N THR A 85 24.74 32.02 4.16
CA THR A 85 25.27 31.69 5.51
C THR A 85 26.46 30.71 5.42
N ALA A 86 26.34 29.64 4.62
CA ALA A 86 27.43 28.68 4.41
C ALA A 86 28.67 29.35 3.81
N ILE A 87 28.46 30.23 2.82
CA ILE A 87 29.55 30.93 2.13
C ILE A 87 30.22 31.96 3.05
N LYS A 88 29.46 32.74 3.81
CA LYS A 88 30.01 33.74 4.75
C LYS A 88 30.84 33.10 5.86
N GLU A 89 30.35 32.00 6.43
CA GLU A 89 30.96 31.38 7.61
C GLU A 89 32.08 30.42 7.27
N PHE A 90 31.94 29.67 6.17
CA PHE A 90 32.86 28.58 5.83
C PHE A 90 33.47 28.67 4.43
N GLY A 91 33.09 29.68 3.63
CA GLY A 91 33.67 29.96 2.32
C GLY A 91 33.25 29.02 1.18
N ARG A 92 32.44 27.99 1.45
CA ARG A 92 32.04 26.96 0.47
C ARG A 92 30.75 26.24 0.89
N ILE A 93 30.23 25.43 -0.03
CA ILE A 93 29.18 24.43 0.23
C ILE A 93 29.50 23.18 -0.58
N ASP A 94 29.38 21.99 0.02
CA ASP A 94 29.68 20.71 -0.63
C ASP A 94 28.47 19.78 -0.67
N ILE A 95 27.67 19.79 0.39
CA ILE A 95 26.55 18.88 0.59
C ILE A 95 25.31 19.70 0.95
N LEU A 96 24.22 19.50 0.23
CA LEU A 96 22.90 20.04 0.52
C LEU A 96 21.92 18.91 0.83
N ILE A 97 21.32 18.94 2.01
CA ILE A 97 20.28 18.00 2.43
C ILE A 97 18.97 18.77 2.55
N ASN A 98 18.09 18.58 1.55
CA ASN A 98 16.74 19.12 1.50
C ASN A 98 15.79 18.23 2.31
N ASN A 99 15.79 18.46 3.63
CA ASN A 99 15.05 17.68 4.62
C ASN A 99 13.82 18.42 5.20
N ALA A 100 13.79 19.75 5.16
CA ALA A 100 12.69 20.53 5.74
C ALA A 100 11.31 20.06 5.27
N GLY A 101 10.37 19.97 6.20
CA GLY A 101 9.05 19.45 5.91
C GLY A 101 8.02 19.65 7.00
N ILE A 102 6.75 19.59 6.59
CA ILE A 102 5.55 19.80 7.41
C ILE A 102 4.42 18.89 6.91
N LEU A 103 3.35 18.72 7.69
CA LEU A 103 2.14 17.99 7.28
C LEU A 103 0.87 18.83 7.35
N ARG A 104 -0.07 18.44 6.49
CA ARG A 104 -1.48 18.86 6.44
C ARG A 104 -2.32 17.65 6.04
N ASP A 105 -2.37 16.67 6.94
CA ASP A 105 -3.12 15.44 6.73
C ASP A 105 -4.62 15.74 6.80
N ILE A 106 -5.27 15.61 5.65
CA ILE A 106 -6.68 15.91 5.46
C ILE A 106 -7.17 15.17 4.21
N SER A 107 -8.36 14.57 4.29
CA SER A 107 -8.94 13.90 3.12
C SER A 107 -9.08 14.88 1.95
N PHE A 108 -8.93 14.39 0.73
CA PHE A 108 -8.97 15.22 -0.47
C PHE A 108 -10.28 16.02 -0.59
N LYS A 109 -11.40 15.45 -0.13
CA LYS A 109 -12.69 16.15 0.00
C LYS A 109 -12.58 17.43 0.85
N ASN A 110 -11.85 17.39 1.96
CA ASN A 110 -11.82 18.46 2.95
C ASN A 110 -10.61 19.39 2.81
N MET A 111 -9.60 19.01 2.01
CA MET A 111 -8.40 19.81 1.76
C MET A 111 -8.73 21.19 1.18
N LYS A 112 -8.15 22.26 1.76
CA LYS A 112 -8.27 23.62 1.22
C LYS A 112 -7.08 23.96 0.33
N ASP A 113 -7.19 25.04 -0.44
CA ASP A 113 -6.10 25.55 -1.28
C ASP A 113 -4.86 25.87 -0.44
N GLU A 114 -5.05 26.46 0.75
CA GLU A 114 -3.95 26.82 1.65
C GLU A 114 -3.17 25.59 2.16
N ASP A 115 -3.87 24.45 2.32
CA ASP A 115 -3.24 23.19 2.72
C ASP A 115 -2.33 22.64 1.59
N TRP A 116 -2.75 22.81 0.33
CA TRP A 116 -1.93 22.44 -0.83
C TRP A 116 -0.73 23.39 -0.97
N ASP A 117 -1.01 24.69 -0.99
CA ASP A 117 -0.04 25.74 -1.27
C ASP A 117 1.08 25.74 -0.23
N LEU A 118 0.76 25.57 1.05
CA LEU A 118 1.75 25.52 2.12
C LEU A 118 2.69 24.30 1.98
N ILE A 119 2.15 23.12 1.66
CA ILE A 119 2.95 21.91 1.46
C ILE A 119 3.91 22.07 0.26
N PHE A 120 3.42 22.57 -0.87
CA PHE A 120 4.28 22.80 -2.05
C PHE A 120 5.33 23.87 -1.80
N LYS A 121 4.97 24.93 -1.07
CA LYS A 121 5.86 26.03 -0.72
C LYS A 121 7.06 25.56 0.10
N VAL A 122 6.85 24.72 1.11
CA VAL A 122 7.94 24.20 1.95
C VAL A 122 8.72 23.09 1.24
N HIS A 123 8.04 22.06 0.74
CA HIS A 123 8.71 20.84 0.28
C HIS A 123 9.29 20.96 -1.13
N VAL A 124 8.58 21.65 -2.03
CA VAL A 124 8.94 21.69 -3.44
C VAL A 124 9.68 22.98 -3.77
N LYS A 125 9.07 24.13 -3.48
CA LYS A 125 9.70 25.44 -3.71
C LYS A 125 10.92 25.64 -2.81
N GLY A 126 10.85 25.27 -1.54
CA GLY A 126 12.00 25.31 -0.62
C GLY A 126 13.22 24.55 -1.16
N SER A 127 13.04 23.27 -1.51
CA SER A 127 14.10 22.42 -2.08
C SER A 127 14.67 22.96 -3.39
N TYR A 128 13.81 23.55 -4.24
CA TYR A 128 14.24 24.25 -5.45
C TYR A 128 15.12 25.46 -5.13
N LYS A 129 14.68 26.33 -4.22
CA LYS A 129 15.37 27.60 -3.90
C LYS A 129 16.75 27.34 -3.30
N THR A 130 16.87 26.37 -2.39
CA THR A 130 18.17 25.98 -1.79
C THR A 130 19.09 25.34 -2.82
N ALA A 131 18.59 24.40 -3.64
CA ALA A 131 19.38 23.75 -4.68
C ALA A 131 19.85 24.76 -5.73
N ARG A 132 18.98 25.67 -6.17
CA ARG A 132 19.31 26.75 -7.10
C ARG A 132 20.41 27.65 -6.55
N ALA A 133 20.34 28.03 -5.28
CA ALA A 133 21.34 28.88 -4.65
C ALA A 133 22.70 28.18 -4.49
N ALA A 134 22.71 26.86 -4.22
CA ALA A 134 23.93 26.07 -4.10
C ALA A 134 24.60 25.76 -5.46
N TRP A 135 23.80 25.63 -6.51
CA TRP A 135 24.24 25.12 -7.82
C TRP A 135 25.44 25.86 -8.44
N PRO A 136 25.50 27.21 -8.45
CA PRO A 136 26.65 27.93 -9.01
C PRO A 136 27.96 27.60 -8.30
N TYR A 137 27.93 27.42 -6.98
CA TYR A 137 29.10 27.05 -6.18
C TYR A 137 29.55 25.63 -6.50
N PHE A 138 28.61 24.68 -6.53
CA PHE A 138 28.90 23.30 -6.91
C PHE A 138 29.54 23.19 -8.31
N ARG A 139 29.00 23.92 -9.29
CA ARG A 139 29.56 23.95 -10.66
C ARG A 139 30.95 24.55 -10.69
N LYS A 140 31.16 25.68 -10.00
CA LYS A 140 32.46 26.37 -9.95
C LYS A 140 33.55 25.49 -9.36
N GLN A 141 33.25 24.78 -8.27
CA GLN A 141 34.21 23.91 -7.58
C GLN A 141 34.29 22.49 -8.16
N LYS A 142 33.43 22.14 -9.13
CA LYS A 142 33.32 20.80 -9.72
C LYS A 142 33.10 19.69 -8.68
N PHE A 143 32.28 19.99 -7.68
CA PHE A 143 31.86 19.05 -6.65
C PHE A 143 30.57 19.52 -6.02
N GLY A 144 29.58 18.62 -5.90
CA GLY A 144 28.38 18.86 -5.11
C GLY A 144 27.63 17.57 -4.83
N ARG A 145 26.92 17.50 -3.70
CA ARG A 145 26.08 16.36 -3.35
C ARG A 145 24.74 16.87 -2.85
N VAL A 146 23.66 16.38 -3.43
CA VAL A 146 22.30 16.79 -3.09
C VAL A 146 21.49 15.57 -2.66
N ILE A 147 20.83 15.67 -1.52
CA ILE A 147 19.83 14.69 -1.08
C ILE A 147 18.49 15.40 -1.00
N ASN A 148 17.51 14.90 -1.75
CA ASN A 148 16.13 15.35 -1.65
C ASN A 148 15.30 14.28 -0.92
N THR A 149 14.54 14.70 0.08
CA THR A 149 13.74 13.79 0.91
C THR A 149 12.33 13.61 0.36
N ALA A 150 12.07 12.44 -0.24
CA ALA A 150 10.75 11.93 -0.59
C ALA A 150 10.10 11.23 0.63
N SER A 151 9.18 10.28 0.39
CA SER A 151 8.55 9.43 1.40
C SER A 151 7.83 8.26 0.72
N ALA A 152 7.49 7.21 1.47
CA ALA A 152 6.61 6.14 1.00
C ALA A 152 5.26 6.69 0.49
N ALA A 153 4.69 7.69 1.18
CA ALA A 153 3.49 8.39 0.73
C ALA A 153 3.68 9.09 -0.63
N GLY A 154 4.87 9.62 -0.92
CA GLY A 154 5.22 10.15 -2.23
C GLY A 154 5.30 9.05 -3.29
N LEU A 155 6.04 7.98 -3.01
CA LEU A 155 6.27 6.89 -3.96
C LEU A 155 4.97 6.15 -4.32
N PHE A 156 4.09 5.90 -3.36
CA PHE A 156 2.96 4.98 -3.53
C PHE A 156 1.58 5.66 -3.41
N GLY A 157 1.54 6.91 -2.95
CA GLY A 157 0.29 7.56 -2.51
C GLY A 157 -0.09 7.14 -1.10
N ASN A 158 -0.79 8.02 -0.38
CA ASN A 158 -1.39 7.68 0.91
C ASN A 158 -2.73 8.40 1.10
N PHE A 159 -3.70 7.73 1.72
CA PHE A 159 -5.02 8.30 1.98
C PHE A 159 -4.89 9.53 2.89
N GLY A 160 -5.57 10.64 2.54
CA GLY A 160 -5.54 11.86 3.35
C GLY A 160 -4.26 12.69 3.21
N GLN A 161 -3.39 12.35 2.25
CA GLN A 161 -2.11 13.02 2.04
C GLN A 161 -1.90 13.45 0.58
N ALA A 162 -2.96 13.81 -0.16
CA ALA A 162 -2.86 14.12 -1.59
C ALA A 162 -1.82 15.22 -1.94
N ASN A 163 -1.75 16.29 -1.14
CA ASN A 163 -0.74 17.36 -1.26
C ASN A 163 0.67 16.86 -0.93
N TYR A 164 0.85 16.10 0.15
CA TYR A 164 2.14 15.60 0.60
C TYR A 164 2.68 14.51 -0.34
N SER A 165 1.85 13.57 -0.79
CA SER A 165 2.19 12.58 -1.81
C SER A 165 2.65 13.26 -3.11
N ALA A 166 1.95 14.31 -3.55
CA ALA A 166 2.35 15.08 -4.71
C ALA A 166 3.72 15.75 -4.52
N ALA A 167 3.89 16.49 -3.42
CA ALA A 167 5.14 17.20 -3.14
C ALA A 167 6.34 16.26 -2.99
N LYS A 168 6.16 15.12 -2.33
CA LYS A 168 7.23 14.13 -2.11
C LYS A 168 7.60 13.36 -3.35
N LEU A 169 6.66 13.08 -4.26
CA LEU A 169 7.03 12.50 -5.55
C LEU A 169 7.64 13.53 -6.50
N ALA A 170 7.29 14.82 -6.39
CA ALA A 170 7.95 15.89 -7.14
C ALA A 170 9.48 15.89 -6.95
N MET A 171 9.95 15.51 -5.75
CA MET A 171 11.37 15.39 -5.44
C MET A 171 12.06 14.30 -6.27
N VAL A 172 11.36 13.26 -6.72
CA VAL A 172 11.93 12.25 -7.62
C VAL A 172 12.26 12.85 -8.97
N GLY A 173 11.26 13.40 -9.68
CA GLY A 173 11.49 14.01 -11.00
C GLY A 173 12.46 15.19 -10.96
N PHE A 174 12.43 15.99 -9.89
CA PHE A 174 13.41 17.05 -9.67
C PHE A 174 14.83 16.49 -9.59
N THR A 175 15.04 15.45 -8.77
CA THR A 175 16.35 14.83 -8.53
C THR A 175 16.91 14.13 -9.76
N GLU A 176 16.10 13.38 -10.49
CA GLU A 176 16.54 12.71 -11.72
C GLU A 176 17.03 13.72 -12.76
N THR A 177 16.37 14.88 -12.84
CA THR A 177 16.84 15.97 -13.71
C THR A 177 18.16 16.57 -13.20
N LEU A 178 18.26 16.89 -11.91
CA LEU A 178 19.51 17.41 -11.33
C LEU A 178 20.67 16.43 -11.52
N ALA A 179 20.43 15.12 -11.40
CA ALA A 179 21.42 14.09 -11.64
C ALA A 179 21.97 14.14 -13.07
N LYS A 180 21.08 14.24 -14.08
CA LYS A 180 21.45 14.36 -15.49
C LYS A 180 22.20 15.66 -15.80
N GLU A 181 21.80 16.79 -15.19
CA GLU A 181 22.47 18.09 -15.39
C GLU A 181 23.82 18.19 -14.68
N GLY A 182 23.91 17.58 -13.50
CA GLY A 182 25.00 17.73 -12.55
C GLY A 182 26.19 16.81 -12.82
N ILE A 183 25.98 15.66 -13.46
CA ILE A 183 27.00 14.60 -13.58
C ILE A 183 28.32 15.11 -14.20
N LYS A 184 28.25 15.96 -15.23
CA LYS A 184 29.44 16.55 -15.89
C LYS A 184 30.24 17.51 -15.01
N TYR A 185 29.66 17.95 -13.90
CA TYR A 185 30.29 18.83 -12.90
C TYR A 185 30.63 18.08 -11.61
N ASN A 186 30.51 16.73 -11.58
CA ASN A 186 30.63 15.91 -10.37
C ASN A 186 29.65 16.40 -9.28
N ILE A 187 28.44 16.74 -9.71
CA ILE A 187 27.30 17.03 -8.83
C ILE A 187 26.38 15.82 -8.88
N LEU A 188 26.29 15.08 -7.78
CA LEU A 188 25.43 13.90 -7.69
C LEU A 188 24.21 14.23 -6.84
N SER A 189 23.03 13.82 -7.29
CA SER A 189 21.76 14.11 -6.62
C SER A 189 20.99 12.81 -6.45
N ASN A 190 20.56 12.47 -5.23
CA ASN A 190 19.83 11.23 -4.95
C ASN A 190 18.60 11.50 -4.06
N VAL A 191 17.66 10.57 -4.10
CA VAL A 191 16.43 10.61 -3.30
C VAL A 191 16.51 9.56 -2.19
N ILE A 192 16.07 9.96 -1.01
CA ILE A 192 15.70 9.01 0.05
C ILE A 192 14.20 9.11 0.35
N ALA A 193 13.58 7.99 0.64
CA ALA A 193 12.23 7.85 1.17
C ALA A 193 12.35 7.27 2.58
N PRO A 194 12.67 8.11 3.59
CA PRO A 194 12.93 7.63 4.93
C PRO A 194 11.65 7.24 5.65
N ILE A 195 11.75 6.21 6.48
CA ILE A 195 10.76 5.88 7.51
C ILE A 195 11.47 6.04 8.86
N ALA A 196 11.17 7.14 9.54
CA ALA A 196 11.80 7.49 10.79
C ALA A 196 10.80 8.17 11.74
N ALA A 197 10.97 7.91 13.03
CA ALA A 197 10.32 8.60 14.12
C ALA A 197 10.65 10.10 14.03
N SER A 198 9.60 10.89 14.04
CA SER A 198 9.66 12.33 14.12
C SER A 198 8.37 12.82 14.78
N ARG A 199 8.32 14.12 15.12
CA ARG A 199 7.07 14.78 15.54
C ARG A 199 5.89 14.51 14.58
N MET A 200 6.21 14.22 13.31
CA MET A 200 5.27 13.92 12.23
C MET A 200 4.68 12.51 12.32
N THR A 201 5.48 11.51 12.69
CA THR A 201 5.05 10.11 12.79
C THR A 201 4.53 9.77 14.19
N GLU A 202 4.91 10.54 15.21
CA GLU A 202 4.42 10.41 16.60
C GLU A 202 2.89 10.47 16.71
N THR A 203 2.22 11.17 15.79
CA THR A 203 0.76 11.30 15.79
C THR A 203 0.04 10.12 15.13
N VAL A 204 0.76 9.19 14.50
CA VAL A 204 0.18 8.10 13.69
C VAL A 204 0.74 6.71 13.99
N MET A 205 1.90 6.59 14.67
CA MET A 205 2.53 5.31 15.01
C MET A 205 2.50 5.05 16.54
N PRO A 206 2.37 3.79 16.99
CA PRO A 206 2.49 3.44 18.41
C PRO A 206 3.89 3.76 18.99
N PRO A 207 4.00 4.09 20.30
CA PRO A 207 5.27 4.41 20.96
C PRO A 207 6.39 3.37 20.78
N ASP A 208 6.04 2.08 20.86
CA ASP A 208 7.01 1.00 20.72
C ASP A 208 7.59 0.93 19.29
N LEU A 209 6.76 1.23 18.28
CA LEU A 209 7.20 1.31 16.88
C LEU A 209 8.09 2.53 16.65
N LEU A 210 7.74 3.68 17.24
CA LEU A 210 8.54 4.91 17.17
C LEU A 210 9.93 4.73 17.79
N ALA A 211 10.02 4.00 18.90
CA ALA A 211 11.29 3.70 19.56
C ALA A 211 12.27 2.90 18.66
N LEU A 212 11.73 2.12 17.72
CA LEU A 212 12.48 1.32 16.76
C LEU A 212 12.83 2.08 15.47
N MET A 213 12.14 3.19 15.19
CA MET A 213 12.28 3.99 13.97
C MET A 213 13.26 5.16 14.14
N LYS A 214 14.35 4.98 14.87
CA LYS A 214 15.30 6.06 15.16
C LYS A 214 15.84 6.75 13.90
N PRO A 215 15.95 8.10 13.85
CA PRO A 215 16.49 8.81 12.69
C PRO A 215 17.91 8.35 12.28
N GLU A 216 18.68 7.85 13.23
CA GLU A 216 20.03 7.30 13.06
C GLU A 216 20.07 6.12 12.07
N TRP A 217 18.96 5.43 11.78
CA TRP A 217 18.91 4.39 10.75
C TRP A 217 19.06 4.92 9.33
N VAL A 218 18.79 6.21 9.11
CA VAL A 218 18.80 6.85 7.78
C VAL A 218 20.15 7.50 7.48
N VAL A 219 20.81 8.03 8.51
CA VAL A 219 22.04 8.82 8.40
C VAL A 219 23.17 8.09 7.66
N PRO A 220 23.45 6.79 7.93
CA PRO A 220 24.54 6.06 7.28
C PRO A 220 24.42 5.99 5.75
N LEU A 221 23.23 5.71 5.21
CA LEU A 221 23.01 5.71 3.77
C LEU A 221 23.27 7.09 3.17
N VAL A 222 22.74 8.14 3.80
CA VAL A 222 22.94 9.52 3.34
C VAL A 222 24.43 9.88 3.32
N ALA A 223 25.17 9.51 4.36
CA ALA A 223 26.61 9.71 4.43
C ALA A 223 27.34 9.02 3.27
N VAL A 224 27.00 7.77 2.94
CA VAL A 224 27.58 7.06 1.79
C VAL A 224 27.28 7.76 0.48
N LEU A 225 26.01 8.16 0.25
CA LEU A 225 25.58 8.82 -0.98
C LEU A 225 26.27 10.17 -1.21
N VAL A 226 26.57 10.92 -0.14
CA VAL A 226 27.21 12.25 -0.23
C VAL A 226 28.71 12.23 -0.01
N HIS A 227 29.31 11.08 0.26
CA HIS A 227 30.76 11.01 0.41
C HIS A 227 31.47 11.21 -0.94
N LYS A 228 32.68 11.78 -0.91
CA LYS A 228 33.49 12.03 -2.12
C LYS A 228 33.84 10.75 -2.91
N ASN A 229 33.81 9.59 -2.24
CA ASN A 229 34.07 8.29 -2.88
C ASN A 229 32.88 7.78 -3.70
N ASN A 230 31.66 8.31 -3.50
CA ASN A 230 30.59 8.05 -4.45
C ASN A 230 30.89 8.83 -5.74
N THR A 231 31.17 8.09 -6.82
CA THR A 231 31.50 8.62 -8.14
C THR A 231 30.48 8.29 -9.21
N SER A 232 29.47 7.47 -8.91
CA SER A 232 28.55 6.91 -9.92
C SER A 232 27.09 6.91 -9.49
N GLU A 233 26.77 6.79 -8.20
CA GLU A 233 25.38 6.70 -7.74
C GLU A 233 24.74 8.09 -7.72
N THR A 234 23.89 8.35 -8.71
CA THR A 234 23.16 9.60 -8.92
C THR A 234 21.82 9.30 -9.58
N GLY A 235 20.81 10.10 -9.31
CA GLY A 235 19.42 9.87 -9.76
C GLY A 235 18.76 8.68 -9.10
N ALA A 236 19.40 8.08 -8.09
CA ALA A 236 18.89 6.89 -7.43
C ALA A 236 17.87 7.22 -6.34
N ILE A 237 17.00 6.24 -6.07
CA ILE A 237 15.90 6.34 -5.12
C ILE A 237 16.08 5.20 -4.11
N PHE A 238 16.10 5.54 -2.82
CA PHE A 238 16.26 4.56 -1.75
C PHE A 238 15.16 4.66 -0.72
N GLU A 239 14.61 3.52 -0.32
CA GLU A 239 13.86 3.39 0.94
C GLU A 239 14.83 3.04 2.07
N VAL A 240 14.61 3.64 3.25
CA VAL A 240 15.49 3.45 4.40
C VAL A 240 14.78 3.73 5.72
N GLY A 241 14.95 2.84 6.69
CA GLY A 241 14.40 2.99 8.04
C GLY A 241 14.50 1.70 8.85
N GLY A 242 14.49 1.81 10.18
CA GLY A 242 14.53 0.65 11.12
C GLY A 242 15.56 -0.43 10.77
N GLY A 243 16.75 -0.01 10.33
CA GLY A 243 17.85 -0.89 9.95
C GLY A 243 17.73 -1.55 8.57
N HIS A 244 16.71 -1.29 7.77
CA HIS A 244 16.62 -1.80 6.39
C HIS A 244 16.90 -0.71 5.36
N VAL A 245 17.59 -1.08 4.27
CA VAL A 245 17.88 -0.21 3.12
C VAL A 245 17.62 -0.95 1.82
N ALA A 246 16.82 -0.37 0.92
CA ALA A 246 16.58 -0.90 -0.42
C ALA A 246 16.57 0.19 -1.49
N LYS A 247 16.92 -0.18 -2.72
CA LYS A 247 16.94 0.71 -3.89
C LYS A 247 15.70 0.48 -4.74
N LEU A 248 15.15 1.54 -5.31
CA LEU A 248 14.03 1.49 -6.25
C LEU A 248 14.47 1.92 -7.64
N ARG A 249 13.80 1.35 -8.65
CA ARG A 249 13.86 1.79 -10.04
C ARG A 249 12.49 1.68 -10.69
N TRP A 250 12.33 2.38 -11.80
CA TRP A 250 11.17 2.20 -12.66
C TRP A 250 11.29 0.90 -13.46
N GLU A 251 10.18 0.18 -13.53
CA GLU A 251 10.00 -1.00 -14.36
C GLU A 251 8.81 -0.74 -15.30
N ARG A 252 9.07 -0.85 -16.61
CA ARG A 252 8.08 -0.64 -17.68
C ARG A 252 7.73 -1.98 -18.30
N SER A 253 6.45 -2.28 -18.47
CA SER A 253 5.99 -3.51 -19.11
C SER A 253 6.51 -3.59 -20.56
N SER A 254 6.49 -4.80 -21.14
CA SER A 254 6.76 -4.99 -22.57
C SER A 254 5.81 -4.15 -23.43
N GLY A 255 4.57 -4.05 -22.96
CA GLY A 255 3.50 -3.24 -23.52
C GLY A 255 2.87 -3.87 -24.77
N LEU A 256 1.67 -3.40 -25.07
CA LEU A 256 0.89 -3.79 -26.22
C LEU A 256 1.24 -2.91 -27.41
N LEU A 257 1.73 -3.51 -28.50
CA LEU A 257 1.88 -2.86 -29.81
C LEU A 257 0.73 -3.27 -30.73
N LEU A 258 0.00 -2.27 -31.24
CA LEU A 258 -1.05 -2.43 -32.25
C LEU A 258 -0.75 -1.52 -33.45
N LYS A 259 -1.39 -1.79 -34.58
CA LYS A 259 -1.24 -0.98 -35.80
C LYS A 259 -1.74 0.45 -35.58
N ALA A 260 -0.92 1.45 -35.85
CA ALA A 260 -1.20 2.87 -35.64
C ALA A 260 -2.02 3.45 -36.82
N ASP A 261 -3.26 3.01 -36.95
CA ASP A 261 -4.23 3.51 -37.94
C ASP A 261 -5.64 3.61 -37.33
N GLU A 262 -6.67 3.75 -38.17
CA GLU A 262 -8.06 3.88 -37.72
C GLU A 262 -8.58 2.66 -36.94
N SER A 263 -7.96 1.49 -37.08
CA SER A 263 -8.30 0.30 -36.31
C SER A 263 -7.76 0.33 -34.87
N TYR A 264 -6.84 1.25 -34.56
CA TYR A 264 -6.34 1.49 -33.19
C TYR A 264 -7.44 2.13 -32.34
N THR A 265 -8.23 1.29 -31.70
CA THR A 265 -9.44 1.70 -30.98
C THR A 265 -9.34 1.33 -29.49
N PRO A 266 -10.12 1.99 -28.61
CA PRO A 266 -10.15 1.62 -27.19
C PRO A 266 -10.50 0.15 -26.96
N GLY A 267 -11.44 -0.39 -27.76
CA GLY A 267 -11.85 -1.79 -27.70
C GLY A 267 -10.72 -2.76 -28.06
N ALA A 268 -9.90 -2.42 -29.05
CA ALA A 268 -8.72 -3.20 -29.42
C ALA A 268 -7.71 -3.29 -28.27
N ILE A 269 -7.48 -2.19 -27.56
CA ILE A 269 -6.61 -2.14 -26.38
C ILE A 269 -7.20 -2.99 -25.25
N ILE A 270 -8.46 -2.78 -24.89
CA ILE A 270 -9.13 -3.51 -23.80
C ILE A 270 -9.13 -5.03 -24.06
N LYS A 271 -9.37 -5.45 -25.30
CA LYS A 271 -9.36 -6.87 -25.68
C LYS A 271 -8.02 -7.55 -25.41
N LYS A 272 -6.92 -6.80 -25.48
CA LYS A 272 -5.54 -7.28 -25.23
C LYS A 272 -4.91 -6.62 -24.00
N TRP A 273 -5.72 -6.21 -23.02
CA TRP A 273 -5.25 -5.46 -21.86
C TRP A 273 -4.16 -6.20 -21.08
N ASP A 274 -4.23 -7.54 -21.00
CA ASP A 274 -3.21 -8.34 -20.32
C ASP A 274 -1.78 -8.10 -20.87
N GLN A 275 -1.63 -7.71 -22.15
CA GLN A 275 -0.34 -7.34 -22.74
C GLN A 275 0.12 -5.92 -22.35
N VAL A 276 -0.81 -5.00 -22.08
CA VAL A 276 -0.49 -3.65 -21.57
C VAL A 276 0.20 -3.76 -20.22
N THR A 277 -0.25 -4.71 -19.39
CA THR A 277 0.24 -4.94 -18.02
C THR A 277 1.15 -6.16 -17.91
N ASP A 278 1.78 -6.60 -19.01
CA ASP A 278 2.66 -7.77 -19.02
C ASP A 278 4.10 -7.42 -18.61
N PHE A 279 4.48 -7.85 -17.41
CA PHE A 279 5.82 -7.68 -16.85
C PHE A 279 6.68 -8.96 -16.94
N SER A 280 6.34 -9.91 -17.81
CA SER A 280 7.16 -11.11 -18.04
C SER A 280 8.49 -10.82 -18.74
N ASN A 281 8.55 -9.75 -19.54
CA ASN A 281 9.77 -9.25 -20.18
C ASN A 281 9.86 -7.71 -20.08
N PRO A 282 10.09 -7.17 -18.87
CA PRO A 282 10.01 -5.74 -18.63
C PRO A 282 11.29 -5.01 -19.04
N GLN A 283 11.18 -3.70 -19.20
CA GLN A 283 12.27 -2.77 -19.43
C GLN A 283 12.58 -1.98 -18.14
N TYR A 284 13.82 -1.53 -17.99
CA TYR A 284 14.26 -0.69 -16.87
C TYR A 284 14.76 0.67 -17.39
N PRO A 285 13.83 1.55 -17.80
CA PRO A 285 14.16 2.75 -18.54
C PRO A 285 14.83 3.83 -17.68
N SER A 286 15.65 4.65 -18.35
CA SER A 286 16.13 5.96 -17.85
C SER A 286 15.64 7.12 -18.74
N GLY A 287 14.68 6.84 -19.62
CA GLY A 287 14.15 7.75 -20.63
C GLY A 287 12.94 7.18 -21.38
N PRO A 288 12.40 7.93 -22.35
CA PRO A 288 11.26 7.49 -23.15
C PRO A 288 11.56 6.21 -23.93
N ASN A 289 10.50 5.49 -24.32
CA ASN A 289 10.62 4.36 -25.24
C ASN A 289 11.05 4.84 -26.64
N ASP A 290 11.52 3.92 -27.48
CA ASP A 290 11.86 4.22 -28.88
C ASP A 290 10.59 4.31 -29.73
N PHE A 291 9.88 5.44 -29.60
CA PHE A 291 8.61 5.67 -30.28
C PHE A 291 8.73 5.73 -31.80
N LEU A 292 9.93 5.95 -32.35
CA LEU A 292 10.18 5.90 -33.79
C LEU A 292 10.17 4.45 -34.27
N THR A 293 11.00 3.59 -33.67
CA THR A 293 11.02 2.17 -34.00
C THR A 293 9.65 1.52 -33.76
N LEU A 294 8.99 1.85 -32.65
CA LEU A 294 7.63 1.35 -32.36
C LEU A 294 6.63 1.76 -33.45
N LEU A 295 6.72 2.99 -33.98
CA LEU A 295 5.84 3.43 -35.07
C LEU A 295 6.12 2.63 -36.35
N GLU A 296 7.39 2.47 -36.73
CA GLU A 296 7.78 1.71 -37.91
C GLU A 296 7.31 0.24 -37.83
N GLU A 297 7.44 -0.38 -36.66
CA GLU A 297 6.97 -1.74 -36.41
C GLU A 297 5.44 -1.82 -36.40
N SER A 298 4.78 -0.87 -35.74
CA SER A 298 3.33 -0.75 -35.69
C SER A 298 2.72 -0.68 -37.10
N LEU A 299 3.30 0.13 -38.00
CA LEU A 299 2.78 0.30 -39.35
C LEU A 299 2.92 -0.97 -40.22
N LYS A 300 3.83 -1.89 -39.90
CA LYS A 300 3.99 -3.19 -40.57
C LYS A 300 2.95 -4.23 -40.15
N LEU A 301 2.24 -4.01 -39.04
CA LEU A 301 1.19 -4.91 -38.57
C LEU A 301 -0.03 -4.89 -39.51
N GLY A 302 -0.83 -5.97 -39.48
CA GLY A 302 -2.15 -6.00 -40.10
C GLY A 302 -3.20 -5.22 -39.30
N PRO A 303 -4.40 -4.98 -39.86
CA PRO A 303 -5.47 -4.26 -39.16
C PRO A 303 -5.80 -4.87 -37.79
N ASN A 304 -6.08 -4.02 -36.80
CA ASN A 304 -6.43 -4.48 -35.46
C ASN A 304 -7.89 -4.94 -35.41
N ASP A 305 -8.15 -5.96 -34.61
CA ASP A 305 -9.52 -6.27 -34.17
C ASP A 305 -10.01 -5.15 -33.25
N SER A 306 -11.05 -4.43 -33.69
CA SER A 306 -11.52 -3.21 -33.01
C SER A 306 -12.13 -3.46 -31.62
N GLY A 307 -12.44 -4.71 -31.26
CA GLY A 307 -13.03 -5.06 -29.98
C GLY A 307 -14.40 -4.40 -29.73
N GLU A 308 -14.82 -4.34 -28.46
CA GLU A 308 -16.09 -3.71 -28.07
C GLU A 308 -16.01 -2.19 -28.22
N LYS A 309 -17.02 -1.58 -28.85
CA LYS A 309 -17.14 -0.12 -28.95
C LYS A 309 -17.45 0.46 -27.57
N ILE A 310 -16.69 1.47 -27.14
CA ILE A 310 -17.00 2.24 -25.94
C ILE A 310 -18.02 3.32 -26.27
N ASP A 311 -19.04 3.43 -25.41
CA ASP A 311 -20.10 4.43 -25.49
C ASP A 311 -20.13 5.29 -24.21
N PHE A 312 -20.04 6.61 -24.41
CA PHE A 312 -20.11 7.64 -23.39
C PHE A 312 -21.39 8.49 -23.50
N THR A 313 -22.41 8.01 -24.23
CA THR A 313 -23.71 8.67 -24.30
C THR A 313 -24.25 8.97 -22.91
N GLY A 314 -24.61 10.24 -22.68
CA GLY A 314 -25.11 10.72 -21.39
C GLY A 314 -24.02 11.06 -20.36
N ARG A 315 -22.73 10.90 -20.70
CA ARG A 315 -21.59 11.34 -19.88
C ARG A 315 -21.09 12.71 -20.30
N VAL A 316 -20.54 13.44 -19.34
CA VAL A 316 -19.86 14.73 -19.59
C VAL A 316 -18.37 14.60 -19.32
N ALA A 317 -17.56 14.93 -20.34
CA ALA A 317 -16.11 14.93 -20.26
C ALA A 317 -15.55 16.36 -20.33
N LEU A 318 -14.74 16.72 -19.34
CA LEU A 318 -14.00 17.97 -19.29
C LEU A 318 -12.53 17.71 -19.62
N VAL A 319 -11.99 18.39 -20.63
CA VAL A 319 -10.59 18.27 -21.03
C VAL A 319 -9.92 19.63 -20.94
N THR A 320 -8.88 19.74 -20.11
CA THR A 320 -8.08 20.97 -20.00
C THR A 320 -6.96 21.01 -21.03
N GLY A 321 -6.65 22.20 -21.56
CA GLY A 321 -5.79 22.33 -22.74
C GLY A 321 -6.39 21.65 -23.98
N GLY A 322 -7.71 21.69 -24.10
CA GLY A 322 -8.49 21.01 -25.13
C GLY A 322 -8.54 21.75 -26.48
N GLY A 323 -8.05 22.99 -26.57
CA GLY A 323 -8.17 23.82 -27.76
C GLY A 323 -7.25 23.41 -28.91
N ALA A 324 -6.18 22.65 -28.65
CA ALA A 324 -5.22 22.23 -29.67
C ALA A 324 -4.53 20.90 -29.33
N GLY A 325 -3.73 20.39 -30.28
CA GLY A 325 -2.82 19.26 -30.09
C GLY A 325 -3.48 18.01 -29.48
N ILE A 326 -2.85 17.49 -28.43
CA ILE A 326 -3.29 16.28 -27.72
C ILE A 326 -4.67 16.45 -27.08
N GLY A 327 -4.93 17.58 -26.42
CA GLY A 327 -6.22 17.81 -25.76
C GLY A 327 -7.37 17.90 -26.77
N ARG A 328 -7.14 18.53 -27.94
CA ARG A 328 -8.11 18.52 -29.05
C ARG A 328 -8.43 17.10 -29.49
N ALA A 329 -7.43 16.25 -29.69
CA ALA A 329 -7.64 14.85 -30.09
C ALA A 329 -8.49 14.08 -29.07
N TYR A 330 -8.28 14.32 -27.76
CA TYR A 330 -9.12 13.73 -26.71
C TYR A 330 -10.56 14.23 -26.78
N CYS A 331 -10.77 15.54 -26.94
CA CYS A 331 -12.11 16.13 -27.08
C CYS A 331 -12.89 15.49 -28.24
N LEU A 332 -12.25 15.39 -29.42
CA LEU A 332 -12.85 14.79 -30.60
C LEU A 332 -13.13 13.29 -30.41
N ALA A 333 -12.22 12.55 -29.78
CA ALA A 333 -12.41 11.13 -29.52
C ALA A 333 -13.58 10.87 -28.56
N PHE A 334 -13.67 11.61 -27.45
CA PHE A 334 -14.81 11.50 -26.53
C PHE A 334 -16.13 11.91 -27.18
N ALA A 335 -16.14 12.97 -28.00
CA ALA A 335 -17.33 13.40 -28.74
C ALA A 335 -17.83 12.32 -29.70
N ARG A 336 -16.92 11.69 -30.48
CA ARG A 336 -17.26 10.57 -31.38
C ARG A 336 -17.79 9.34 -30.63
N ALA A 337 -17.37 9.17 -29.38
CA ALA A 337 -17.88 8.13 -28.50
C ALA A 337 -19.15 8.52 -27.72
N GLY A 338 -19.76 9.69 -28.00
CA GLY A 338 -21.08 10.08 -27.49
C GLY A 338 -21.09 10.99 -26.26
N ALA A 339 -19.92 11.36 -25.71
CA ALA A 339 -19.85 12.26 -24.56
C ALA A 339 -20.22 13.71 -24.95
N SER A 340 -20.80 14.45 -24.00
CA SER A 340 -20.86 15.92 -24.09
C SER A 340 -19.56 16.52 -23.55
N ILE A 341 -18.97 17.47 -24.29
CA ILE A 341 -17.60 17.91 -24.05
C ILE A 341 -17.53 19.32 -23.50
N VAL A 342 -16.73 19.51 -22.45
CA VAL A 342 -16.25 20.82 -22.04
C VAL A 342 -14.82 20.97 -22.51
N VAL A 343 -14.62 21.85 -23.48
CA VAL A 343 -13.31 22.19 -24.01
C VAL A 343 -12.75 23.35 -23.19
N ASN A 344 -11.83 23.06 -22.27
CA ASN A 344 -11.12 24.12 -21.55
C ASN A 344 -9.82 24.47 -22.26
N ASP A 345 -9.65 25.74 -22.60
CA ASP A 345 -8.41 26.27 -23.15
C ASP A 345 -8.29 27.76 -22.81
N LEU A 346 -7.10 28.21 -22.39
CA LEU A 346 -6.89 29.61 -22.03
C LEU A 346 -6.93 30.54 -23.25
N VAL A 347 -6.51 30.04 -24.42
CA VAL A 347 -6.35 30.82 -25.64
C VAL A 347 -7.63 30.77 -26.47
N ASN A 348 -8.00 29.57 -26.94
CA ASN A 348 -9.16 29.41 -27.83
C ASN A 348 -9.80 28.02 -27.72
N PRO A 349 -10.89 27.86 -26.95
CA PRO A 349 -11.67 26.63 -26.96
C PRO A 349 -12.67 26.53 -28.13
N ASP A 350 -13.01 27.65 -28.79
CA ASP A 350 -14.18 27.73 -29.67
C ASP A 350 -14.01 26.97 -30.99
N ASP A 351 -12.80 26.88 -31.53
CA ASP A 351 -12.53 26.13 -32.76
C ASP A 351 -12.90 24.65 -32.60
N VAL A 352 -12.45 24.03 -31.51
CA VAL A 352 -12.73 22.62 -31.22
C VAL A 352 -14.20 22.41 -30.85
N VAL A 353 -14.82 23.38 -30.17
CA VAL A 353 -16.27 23.34 -29.92
C VAL A 353 -17.05 23.33 -31.24
N ASN A 354 -16.66 24.18 -32.20
CA ASN A 354 -17.31 24.25 -33.50
C ASN A 354 -17.08 22.97 -34.32
N GLU A 355 -15.89 22.41 -34.30
CA GLU A 355 -15.59 21.11 -34.92
C GLU A 355 -16.46 19.99 -34.34
N ILE A 356 -16.62 19.92 -33.01
CA ILE A 356 -17.46 18.93 -32.35
C ILE A 356 -18.93 19.09 -32.76
N LYS A 357 -19.43 20.33 -32.82
CA LYS A 357 -20.80 20.62 -33.27
C LYS A 357 -21.03 20.22 -34.73
N GLN A 358 -20.05 20.47 -35.61
CA GLN A 358 -20.12 20.10 -37.03
C GLN A 358 -20.19 18.59 -37.23
N MET A 359 -19.58 17.78 -36.35
CA MET A 359 -19.72 16.32 -36.36
C MET A 359 -20.95 15.81 -35.59
N GLY A 360 -21.88 16.69 -35.19
CA GLY A 360 -23.13 16.33 -34.50
C GLY A 360 -22.98 16.09 -32.99
N GLY A 361 -21.82 16.38 -32.41
CA GLY A 361 -21.57 16.28 -30.97
C GLY A 361 -22.05 17.50 -30.19
N LYS A 362 -22.03 17.38 -28.84
CA LYS A 362 -22.38 18.46 -27.92
C LYS A 362 -21.11 18.99 -27.26
N ALA A 363 -20.85 20.29 -27.35
CA ALA A 363 -19.70 20.90 -26.70
C ALA A 363 -19.96 22.34 -26.24
N VAL A 364 -19.28 22.73 -25.15
CA VAL A 364 -19.18 24.11 -24.65
C VAL A 364 -17.71 24.47 -24.39
N GLY A 365 -17.35 25.73 -24.62
CA GLY A 365 -16.03 26.26 -24.34
C GLY A 365 -15.92 26.80 -22.91
N ALA A 366 -14.77 26.59 -22.28
CA ALA A 366 -14.43 27.13 -20.97
C ALA A 366 -13.09 27.87 -21.05
N LYS A 367 -13.14 29.19 -21.31
CA LYS A 367 -11.95 30.03 -21.48
C LYS A 367 -11.42 30.56 -20.15
N PHE A 368 -10.88 29.65 -19.34
CA PHE A 368 -10.33 29.91 -18.00
C PHE A 368 -8.97 29.24 -17.83
N SER A 369 -8.13 29.75 -16.91
CA SER A 369 -6.93 29.02 -16.52
C SER A 369 -7.33 27.72 -15.83
N ALA A 370 -6.51 26.67 -15.97
CA ALA A 370 -6.69 25.44 -15.18
C ALA A 370 -6.51 25.70 -13.67
N GLU A 371 -5.86 26.81 -13.30
CA GLU A 371 -5.78 27.26 -11.91
C GLU A 371 -7.15 27.69 -11.35
N ASP A 372 -8.07 28.13 -12.22
CA ASP A 372 -9.43 28.55 -11.87
C ASP A 372 -10.41 27.36 -11.92
N GLY A 373 -10.04 26.27 -11.25
CA GLY A 373 -10.76 24.98 -11.32
C GLY A 373 -12.27 25.07 -11.10
N ASP A 374 -12.72 25.95 -10.20
CA ASP A 374 -14.15 26.17 -9.94
C ASP A 374 -14.87 26.75 -11.16
N ALA A 375 -14.29 27.73 -11.85
CA ALA A 375 -14.87 28.31 -13.06
C ALA A 375 -14.88 27.31 -14.22
N VAL A 376 -13.80 26.54 -14.35
CA VAL A 376 -13.65 25.47 -15.34
C VAL A 376 -14.74 24.41 -15.17
N VAL A 377 -14.93 23.89 -13.96
CA VAL A 377 -15.94 22.86 -13.67
C VAL A 377 -17.35 23.44 -13.73
N LYS A 378 -17.56 24.70 -13.31
CA LYS A 378 -18.86 25.38 -13.41
C LYS A 378 -19.37 25.40 -14.86
N ALA A 379 -18.51 25.57 -15.85
CA ALA A 379 -18.91 25.49 -17.27
C ALA A 379 -19.55 24.14 -17.63
N ALA A 380 -19.08 23.02 -17.04
CA ALA A 380 -19.70 21.70 -17.22
C ALA A 380 -21.09 21.64 -16.59
N ILE A 381 -21.22 22.17 -15.37
CA ILE A 381 -22.47 22.13 -14.61
C ILE A 381 -23.52 23.04 -15.23
N ASP A 382 -23.15 24.25 -15.64
CA ASP A 382 -24.08 25.20 -16.27
C ASP A 382 -24.59 24.67 -17.62
N ALA A 383 -23.72 24.05 -18.43
CA ALA A 383 -24.09 23.60 -19.77
C ALA A 383 -24.81 22.24 -19.77
N PHE A 384 -24.42 21.32 -18.90
CA PHE A 384 -24.85 19.92 -18.96
C PHE A 384 -25.39 19.35 -17.64
N GLY A 385 -25.32 20.10 -16.53
CA GLY A 385 -25.86 19.70 -15.23
C GLY A 385 -25.07 18.61 -14.49
N ARG A 386 -23.96 18.12 -15.06
CA ARG A 386 -23.14 17.02 -14.50
C ARG A 386 -21.71 17.06 -15.03
N ILE A 387 -20.83 16.29 -14.38
CA ILE A 387 -19.46 16.02 -14.84
C ILE A 387 -19.09 14.58 -14.45
N ASP A 388 -18.61 13.79 -15.41
CA ASP A 388 -18.30 12.36 -15.22
C ASP A 388 -16.80 12.06 -15.39
N ILE A 389 -16.17 12.76 -16.33
CA ILE A 389 -14.79 12.53 -16.75
C ILE A 389 -14.03 13.86 -16.69
N VAL A 390 -12.86 13.85 -16.07
CA VAL A 390 -11.90 14.98 -16.08
C VAL A 390 -10.58 14.48 -16.65
N VAL A 391 -10.12 15.10 -17.73
CA VAL A 391 -8.79 14.88 -18.30
C VAL A 391 -7.95 16.13 -18.08
N ASN A 392 -7.05 16.06 -17.08
CA ASN A 392 -6.14 17.15 -16.76
C ASN A 392 -4.92 17.10 -17.69
N ASN A 393 -5.02 17.81 -18.81
CA ASN A 393 -4.02 17.83 -19.88
C ASN A 393 -3.36 19.20 -20.10
N ALA A 394 -3.90 20.29 -19.55
CA ALA A 394 -3.32 21.63 -19.67
C ALA A 394 -1.83 21.66 -19.29
N GLY A 395 -1.06 22.46 -20.04
CA GLY A 395 0.38 22.50 -19.86
C GLY A 395 1.10 23.61 -20.60
N ILE A 396 2.29 23.95 -20.10
CA ILE A 396 3.22 24.92 -20.68
C ILE A 396 4.66 24.43 -20.51
N LEU A 397 5.57 24.92 -21.34
CA LEU A 397 7.01 24.69 -21.18
C LEU A 397 7.75 25.99 -20.86
N ARG A 398 8.73 25.88 -19.98
CA ARG A 398 9.68 26.95 -19.59
C ARG A 398 11.05 26.33 -19.39
N ASP A 399 11.53 25.70 -20.46
CA ASP A 399 12.72 24.85 -20.43
C ASP A 399 13.99 25.69 -20.33
N LYS A 400 14.83 25.35 -19.37
CA LYS A 400 16.14 25.96 -19.16
C LYS A 400 17.02 25.05 -18.31
N ALA A 401 18.31 24.96 -18.65
CA ALA A 401 19.30 24.35 -17.76
C ALA A 401 19.15 24.91 -16.34
N PHE A 402 19.20 24.05 -15.33
CA PHE A 402 18.85 24.35 -13.94
C PHE A 402 19.60 25.57 -13.38
N ASN A 403 20.87 25.74 -13.76
CA ASN A 403 21.67 26.91 -13.36
C ASN A 403 21.05 28.27 -13.76
N ASN A 404 20.28 28.28 -14.85
CA ASN A 404 19.67 29.47 -15.43
C ASN A 404 18.16 29.48 -15.22
N MET A 405 17.62 28.56 -14.41
CA MET A 405 16.21 28.50 -14.08
C MET A 405 15.92 29.41 -12.90
N ASP A 406 15.09 30.44 -13.10
CA ASP A 406 14.61 31.33 -12.05
C ASP A 406 13.13 31.09 -11.73
N ASP A 407 12.63 31.82 -10.73
CA ASP A 407 11.25 31.71 -10.26
C ASP A 407 10.23 31.99 -11.39
N SER A 408 10.55 32.86 -12.35
CA SER A 408 9.67 33.18 -13.49
C SER A 408 9.51 32.02 -14.48
N LEU A 409 10.46 31.08 -14.46
CA LEU A 409 10.41 29.83 -15.23
C LEU A 409 9.85 28.67 -14.39
N TRP A 410 10.11 28.67 -13.09
CA TRP A 410 9.68 27.61 -12.17
C TRP A 410 8.18 27.70 -11.83
N ASP A 411 7.75 28.84 -11.29
CA ASP A 411 6.42 28.99 -10.70
C ASP A 411 5.29 28.76 -11.71
N PRO A 412 5.32 29.32 -12.94
CA PRO A 412 4.25 29.08 -13.91
C PRO A 412 4.06 27.60 -14.28
N VAL A 413 5.16 26.83 -14.37
CA VAL A 413 5.10 25.40 -14.68
C VAL A 413 4.48 24.62 -13.53
N MET A 414 4.89 24.89 -12.28
CA MET A 414 4.27 24.26 -11.10
C MET A 414 2.78 24.61 -10.99
N ASN A 415 2.43 25.88 -11.23
CA ASN A 415 1.07 26.38 -11.14
C ASN A 415 0.14 25.75 -12.18
N VAL A 416 0.50 25.78 -13.46
CA VAL A 416 -0.35 25.22 -14.52
C VAL A 416 -0.47 23.71 -14.40
N HIS A 417 0.64 23.02 -14.14
CA HIS A 417 0.64 21.55 -14.16
C HIS A 417 0.17 20.95 -12.84
N ALA A 418 0.89 21.17 -11.74
CA ALA A 418 0.59 20.51 -10.48
C ALA A 418 -0.62 21.15 -9.80
N ARG A 419 -0.60 22.48 -9.61
CA ARG A 419 -1.70 23.19 -8.93
C ARG A 419 -2.98 23.19 -9.77
N GLY A 420 -2.90 23.39 -11.09
CA GLY A 420 -4.05 23.34 -11.99
C GLY A 420 -4.74 21.97 -12.00
N THR A 421 -3.96 20.88 -12.07
CA THR A 421 -4.50 19.51 -11.97
C THR A 421 -5.23 19.30 -10.64
N TYR A 422 -4.66 19.78 -9.52
CA TYR A 422 -5.32 19.78 -8.22
C TYR A 422 -6.62 20.56 -8.24
N LYS A 423 -6.60 21.83 -8.68
CA LYS A 423 -7.75 22.76 -8.64
C LYS A 423 -8.95 22.23 -9.42
N VAL A 424 -8.73 21.76 -10.66
CA VAL A 424 -9.81 21.23 -11.50
C VAL A 424 -10.39 19.94 -10.90
N THR A 425 -9.52 19.03 -10.47
CA THR A 425 -9.97 17.77 -9.85
C THR A 425 -10.71 18.03 -8.54
N LYS A 426 -10.24 18.99 -7.74
CA LYS A 426 -10.85 19.39 -6.47
C LYS A 426 -12.25 19.95 -6.66
N ALA A 427 -12.44 20.79 -7.67
CA ALA A 427 -13.75 21.35 -8.01
C ALA A 427 -14.73 20.28 -8.53
N ALA A 428 -14.26 19.28 -9.28
CA ALA A 428 -15.08 18.18 -9.79
C ALA A 428 -15.44 17.13 -8.71
N TRP A 429 -14.58 16.97 -7.70
CA TRP A 429 -14.68 15.90 -6.70
C TRP A 429 -16.03 15.78 -5.97
N PRO A 430 -16.66 16.88 -5.50
CA PRO A 430 -17.97 16.79 -4.83
C PRO A 430 -19.06 16.19 -5.73
N TYR A 431 -19.03 16.47 -7.03
CA TYR A 431 -19.97 15.91 -8.00
C TYR A 431 -19.74 14.41 -8.17
N PHE A 432 -18.48 13.98 -8.32
CA PHE A 432 -18.11 12.57 -8.39
C PHE A 432 -18.55 11.78 -7.16
N LEU A 433 -18.34 12.33 -5.96
CA LEU A 433 -18.78 11.73 -4.70
C LEU A 433 -20.30 11.59 -4.64
N LYS A 434 -21.04 12.64 -5.04
CA LYS A 434 -22.51 12.64 -5.02
C LYS A 434 -23.08 11.59 -5.96
N GLN A 435 -22.51 11.45 -7.16
CA GLN A 435 -23.00 10.53 -8.19
C GLN A 435 -22.44 9.10 -8.06
N LYS A 436 -21.46 8.86 -7.17
CA LYS A 436 -20.73 7.59 -7.03
C LYS A 436 -20.16 7.10 -8.37
N TYR A 437 -19.60 8.03 -9.13
CA TYR A 437 -18.98 7.78 -10.42
C TYR A 437 -18.00 8.91 -10.72
N GLY A 438 -16.79 8.59 -11.15
CA GLY A 438 -15.86 9.59 -11.67
C GLY A 438 -14.67 8.95 -12.36
N ARG A 439 -14.20 9.56 -13.44
CA ARG A 439 -13.00 9.11 -14.15
C ARG A 439 -12.07 10.30 -14.28
N VAL A 440 -10.91 10.21 -13.64
CA VAL A 440 -9.89 11.25 -13.71
C VAL A 440 -8.69 10.68 -14.44
N LEU A 441 -8.27 11.35 -15.50
CA LEU A 441 -7.03 11.04 -16.19
C LEU A 441 -6.10 12.23 -16.08
N ASN A 442 -4.92 12.00 -15.52
CA ASN A 442 -3.92 13.03 -15.33
C ASN A 442 -2.73 12.82 -16.27
N THR A 443 -2.25 13.90 -16.89
CA THR A 443 -1.12 13.83 -17.82
C THR A 443 0.21 14.09 -17.10
N THR A 444 0.99 13.05 -16.83
CA THR A 444 2.41 13.15 -16.44
C THR A 444 3.30 13.28 -17.69
N SER A 445 4.57 12.87 -17.62
CA SER A 445 5.50 12.80 -18.75
C SER A 445 6.66 11.84 -18.43
N THR A 446 7.27 11.26 -19.46
CA THR A 446 8.56 10.56 -19.35
C THR A 446 9.69 11.47 -18.83
N SER A 447 9.66 12.78 -19.12
CA SER A 447 10.56 13.75 -18.47
C SER A 447 10.28 13.89 -16.97
N GLY A 448 9.03 13.66 -16.55
CA GLY A 448 8.63 13.62 -15.15
C GLY A 448 9.22 12.42 -14.42
N ILE A 449 8.93 11.23 -14.93
CA ILE A 449 9.30 9.97 -14.29
C ILE A 449 10.75 9.53 -14.52
N TYR A 450 11.47 10.07 -15.49
CA TYR A 450 12.89 9.70 -15.73
C TYR A 450 13.85 10.89 -15.63
N GLY A 451 13.35 12.09 -15.37
CA GLY A 451 14.09 13.35 -15.49
C GLY A 451 14.50 13.68 -16.93
N ASN A 452 14.72 14.97 -17.22
CA ASN A 452 15.26 15.40 -18.51
C ASN A 452 16.07 16.69 -18.37
N PHE A 453 17.23 16.77 -19.04
CA PHE A 453 18.10 17.94 -18.95
C PHE A 453 17.33 19.23 -19.33
N GLY A 454 17.43 20.26 -18.50
CA GLY A 454 16.78 21.55 -18.75
C GLY A 454 15.30 21.61 -18.39
N GLN A 455 14.75 20.56 -17.79
CA GLN A 455 13.33 20.46 -17.46
C GLN A 455 13.08 20.23 -15.96
N ALA A 456 13.91 20.78 -15.07
CA ALA A 456 13.80 20.52 -13.63
C ALA A 456 12.43 20.91 -13.02
N ASN A 457 11.89 22.06 -13.45
CA ASN A 457 10.53 22.52 -13.11
C ASN A 457 9.45 21.57 -13.64
N TYR A 458 9.52 21.23 -14.93
CA TYR A 458 8.53 20.38 -15.58
C TYR A 458 8.57 18.95 -15.04
N ALA A 459 9.75 18.39 -14.83
CA ALA A 459 9.94 17.07 -14.26
C ALA A 459 9.36 16.98 -12.84
N ALA A 460 9.65 17.98 -11.99
CA ALA A 460 9.07 18.09 -10.66
C ALA A 460 7.54 18.15 -10.71
N ALA A 461 6.97 19.02 -11.55
CA ALA A 461 5.51 19.17 -11.66
C ALA A 461 4.82 17.90 -12.17
N LYS A 462 5.40 17.23 -13.18
CA LYS A 462 4.83 16.01 -13.78
C LYS A 462 4.92 14.82 -12.83
N CYS A 463 5.99 14.68 -12.05
CA CYS A 463 6.05 13.68 -10.99
C CYS A 463 5.11 14.03 -9.83
N ALA A 464 4.90 15.31 -9.51
CA ALA A 464 3.92 15.72 -8.50
C ALA A 464 2.50 15.26 -8.85
N ILE A 465 2.12 15.37 -10.13
CA ILE A 465 0.84 14.87 -10.64
C ILE A 465 0.69 13.37 -10.38
N LEU A 466 1.74 12.57 -10.57
CA LEU A 466 1.67 11.12 -10.32
C LEU A 466 1.45 10.82 -8.82
N GLY A 467 2.13 11.52 -7.93
CA GLY A 467 1.97 11.36 -6.48
C GLY A 467 0.56 11.76 -6.03
N PHE A 468 0.04 12.86 -6.58
CA PHE A 468 -1.34 13.30 -6.41
C PHE A 468 -2.33 12.22 -6.86
N SER A 469 -2.18 11.73 -8.10
CA SER A 469 -3.06 10.71 -8.70
C SER A 469 -3.14 9.45 -7.84
N ARG A 470 -2.00 8.93 -7.36
CA ARG A 470 -1.95 7.72 -6.54
C ARG A 470 -2.69 7.90 -5.22
N ALA A 471 -2.52 9.04 -4.55
CA ALA A 471 -3.23 9.33 -3.30
C ALA A 471 -4.76 9.39 -3.51
N ILE A 472 -5.23 10.15 -4.50
CA ILE A 472 -6.68 10.31 -4.72
C ILE A 472 -7.32 9.06 -5.37
N ALA A 473 -6.55 8.20 -6.04
CA ALA A 473 -7.02 6.88 -6.46
C ALA A 473 -7.45 6.04 -5.26
N LEU A 474 -6.67 6.05 -4.17
CA LEU A 474 -7.01 5.35 -2.92
C LEU A 474 -8.26 5.94 -2.26
N GLU A 475 -8.41 7.26 -2.25
CA GLU A 475 -9.58 7.92 -1.66
C GLU A 475 -10.87 7.71 -2.47
N GLY A 476 -10.74 7.67 -3.80
CA GLY A 476 -11.84 7.61 -4.76
C GLY A 476 -12.39 6.20 -5.02
N ALA A 477 -11.56 5.15 -4.91
CA ALA A 477 -11.90 3.80 -5.34
C ALA A 477 -13.23 3.28 -4.76
N LYS A 478 -13.46 3.48 -3.45
CA LYS A 478 -14.68 3.05 -2.77
C LYS A 478 -15.97 3.78 -3.22
N TYR A 479 -15.82 4.89 -3.93
CA TYR A 479 -16.91 5.68 -4.50
C TYR A 479 -17.04 5.48 -6.02
N ASN A 480 -16.37 4.48 -6.60
CA ASN A 480 -16.28 4.27 -8.06
C ASN A 480 -15.73 5.52 -8.78
N ILE A 481 -14.77 6.18 -8.14
CA ILE A 481 -13.98 7.25 -8.73
C ILE A 481 -12.60 6.69 -9.02
N TYR A 482 -12.26 6.55 -10.29
CA TYR A 482 -10.99 5.99 -10.73
C TYR A 482 -10.09 7.08 -11.28
N VAL A 483 -8.83 7.04 -10.87
CA VAL A 483 -7.82 8.03 -11.20
C VAL A 483 -6.61 7.32 -11.76
N ASN A 484 -6.25 7.60 -13.01
CA ASN A 484 -5.07 7.05 -13.67
C ASN A 484 -4.18 8.16 -14.22
N THR A 485 -2.92 7.82 -14.50
CA THR A 485 -1.93 8.76 -15.01
C THR A 485 -1.35 8.24 -16.32
N ILE A 486 -1.18 9.12 -17.31
CA ILE A 486 -0.52 8.79 -18.58
C ILE A 486 0.69 9.67 -18.85
N ALA A 487 1.72 9.08 -19.46
CA ALA A 487 2.89 9.74 -20.02
C ALA A 487 2.83 9.62 -21.56
N PRO A 488 2.18 10.57 -22.25
CA PRO A 488 2.00 10.50 -23.69
C PRO A 488 3.25 10.92 -24.47
N ASN A 489 3.45 10.30 -25.64
CA ASN A 489 4.37 10.75 -26.68
C ASN A 489 3.58 11.13 -27.94
N ALA A 490 3.71 12.39 -28.37
CA ALA A 490 3.10 12.88 -29.59
C ALA A 490 3.86 14.07 -30.19
N GLY A 491 3.72 14.24 -31.49
CA GLY A 491 4.02 15.43 -32.24
C GLY A 491 2.99 16.52 -31.95
N THR A 492 3.45 17.63 -31.38
CA THR A 492 2.64 18.80 -31.02
C THR A 492 3.44 20.06 -31.21
N ALA A 493 2.81 21.23 -31.07
CA ALA A 493 3.52 22.50 -31.01
C ALA A 493 4.63 22.53 -29.95
N MET A 494 4.47 21.82 -28.82
CA MET A 494 5.48 21.73 -27.77
C MET A 494 6.69 20.87 -28.17
N THR A 495 6.52 19.88 -29.05
CA THR A 495 7.62 18.99 -29.48
C THR A 495 8.27 19.44 -30.79
N LYS A 496 7.66 20.36 -31.54
CA LYS A 496 8.27 21.01 -32.72
C LYS A 496 9.61 21.69 -32.45
N THR A 497 9.88 22.08 -31.20
CA THR A 497 11.15 22.72 -30.83
C THR A 497 12.30 21.72 -30.70
N ILE A 498 12.01 20.41 -30.66
CA ILE A 498 13.00 19.34 -30.43
C ILE A 498 12.91 18.17 -31.42
N LEU A 499 11.86 18.10 -32.25
CA LEU A 499 11.66 17.07 -33.28
C LEU A 499 11.61 17.68 -34.69
N PRO A 500 12.16 17.00 -35.71
CA PRO A 500 11.92 17.34 -37.12
C PRO A 500 10.43 17.33 -37.48
N GLU A 501 10.01 18.19 -38.41
CA GLU A 501 8.58 18.34 -38.77
C GLU A 501 7.96 17.02 -39.26
N GLU A 502 8.71 16.19 -40.00
CA GLU A 502 8.25 14.86 -40.45
C GLU A 502 7.86 13.96 -39.28
N LEU A 503 8.67 13.94 -38.20
CA LEU A 503 8.36 13.16 -37.00
C LEU A 503 7.20 13.75 -36.21
N VAL A 504 7.08 15.08 -36.19
CA VAL A 504 5.92 15.75 -35.58
C VAL A 504 4.63 15.36 -36.27
N GLN A 505 4.64 15.24 -37.60
CA GLN A 505 3.47 14.79 -38.36
C GLN A 505 3.20 13.29 -38.19
N ALA A 506 4.25 12.48 -38.03
CA ALA A 506 4.14 11.03 -37.86
C ALA A 506 3.59 10.64 -36.47
N PHE A 507 4.01 11.31 -35.40
CA PHE A 507 3.56 11.04 -34.04
C PHE A 507 2.19 11.68 -33.75
N LYS A 508 1.14 11.14 -34.36
CA LYS A 508 -0.20 11.71 -34.25
C LYS A 508 -0.76 11.59 -32.83
N PRO A 509 -1.34 12.66 -32.27
CA PRO A 509 -2.07 12.60 -31.01
C PRO A 509 -3.22 11.57 -30.98
N ASP A 510 -3.78 11.24 -32.14
CA ASP A 510 -4.80 10.19 -32.31
C ASP A 510 -4.30 8.81 -31.84
N TYR A 511 -2.98 8.56 -31.83
CA TYR A 511 -2.38 7.33 -31.31
C TYR A 511 -2.29 7.27 -29.78
N ILE A 512 -2.87 8.25 -29.08
CA ILE A 512 -2.96 8.27 -27.61
C ILE A 512 -4.41 8.18 -27.15
N ALA A 513 -5.33 8.85 -27.86
CA ALA A 513 -6.73 8.97 -27.46
C ALA A 513 -7.42 7.62 -27.16
N PRO A 514 -7.14 6.52 -27.87
CA PRO A 514 -7.72 5.22 -27.55
C PRO A 514 -7.47 4.72 -26.12
N LEU A 515 -6.24 4.86 -25.60
CA LEU A 515 -5.94 4.49 -24.22
C LEU A 515 -6.64 5.42 -23.22
N VAL A 516 -6.73 6.71 -23.54
CA VAL A 516 -7.46 7.71 -22.73
C VAL A 516 -8.91 7.32 -22.55
N LEU A 517 -9.59 6.98 -23.66
CA LEU A 517 -10.98 6.53 -23.63
C LEU A 517 -11.12 5.20 -22.88
N ALA A 518 -10.19 4.25 -23.06
CA ALA A 518 -10.18 3.00 -22.32
C ALA A 518 -10.11 3.27 -20.80
N LEU A 519 -9.12 4.03 -20.35
CA LEU A 519 -8.91 4.38 -18.93
C LEU A 519 -10.05 5.21 -18.32
N CYS A 520 -10.81 5.93 -19.14
CA CYS A 520 -11.99 6.68 -18.73
C CYS A 520 -13.29 5.88 -18.83
N SER A 521 -13.25 4.58 -19.17
CA SER A 521 -14.43 3.72 -19.28
C SER A 521 -14.60 2.80 -18.06
N ASP A 522 -15.67 2.03 -18.06
CA ASP A 522 -15.93 0.98 -17.06
C ASP A 522 -15.36 -0.39 -17.50
N LYS A 523 -14.61 -0.41 -18.61
CA LYS A 523 -14.23 -1.63 -19.33
C LYS A 523 -12.79 -2.06 -19.12
N VAL A 524 -11.96 -1.28 -18.41
CA VAL A 524 -10.59 -1.68 -18.06
C VAL A 524 -10.63 -2.92 -17.15
N PRO A 525 -10.05 -4.05 -17.57
CA PRO A 525 -10.06 -5.26 -16.76
C PRO A 525 -8.95 -5.21 -15.70
N LYS A 526 -9.32 -5.44 -14.44
CA LYS A 526 -8.44 -5.51 -13.25
C LYS A 526 -7.89 -4.13 -12.81
N ASN A 527 -7.87 -3.90 -11.49
CA ASN A 527 -7.31 -2.70 -10.82
C ASN A 527 -7.44 -1.39 -11.63
N PRO A 528 -8.66 -0.89 -11.87
CA PRO A 528 -8.93 0.15 -12.87
C PRO A 528 -8.46 1.56 -12.46
N THR A 529 -7.65 1.69 -11.42
CA THR A 529 -7.25 2.97 -10.82
C THR A 529 -5.84 2.90 -10.23
N GLY A 530 -5.17 4.04 -10.13
CA GLY A 530 -3.83 4.18 -9.58
C GLY A 530 -2.70 3.84 -10.56
N GLY A 531 -3.04 3.47 -11.80
CA GLY A 531 -2.06 3.08 -12.82
C GLY A 531 -1.30 4.26 -13.41
N LEU A 532 -0.07 3.97 -13.85
CA LEU A 532 0.78 4.83 -14.67
C LEU A 532 1.02 4.12 -16.00
N TYR A 533 0.70 4.78 -17.12
CA TYR A 533 0.86 4.21 -18.44
C TYR A 533 1.66 5.13 -19.36
N GLU A 534 2.56 4.57 -20.16
CA GLU A 534 3.21 5.25 -21.27
C GLU A 534 2.50 4.88 -22.58
N VAL A 535 2.36 5.83 -23.50
CA VAL A 535 1.57 5.63 -24.72
C VAL A 535 2.01 6.53 -25.87
N GLY A 536 2.02 5.97 -27.08
CA GLY A 536 2.31 6.65 -28.33
C GLY A 536 2.60 5.65 -29.44
N SER A 537 2.47 6.08 -30.71
CA SER A 537 2.84 5.25 -31.88
C SER A 537 2.17 3.87 -31.97
N GLY A 538 0.94 3.73 -31.46
CA GLY A 538 0.21 2.45 -31.41
C GLY A 538 0.67 1.52 -30.28
N TRP A 539 1.63 1.94 -29.46
CA TRP A 539 2.11 1.23 -28.29
C TRP A 539 1.52 1.80 -26.99
N CYS A 540 1.19 0.92 -26.04
CA CYS A 540 0.89 1.31 -24.67
C CYS A 540 1.38 0.28 -23.66
N GLY A 541 1.99 0.74 -22.57
CA GLY A 541 2.52 -0.11 -21.50
C GLY A 541 2.36 0.53 -20.13
N GLN A 542 2.31 -0.30 -19.09
CA GLN A 542 2.24 0.13 -17.70
C GLN A 542 3.64 0.30 -17.12
N THR A 543 3.84 1.33 -16.29
CA THR A 543 5.08 1.57 -15.56
C THR A 543 4.81 1.49 -14.06
N ARG A 544 5.66 0.75 -13.33
CA ARG A 544 5.57 0.54 -11.87
C ARG A 544 6.94 0.66 -11.20
N TRP A 545 6.95 0.54 -9.88
CA TRP A 545 8.19 0.40 -9.12
C TRP A 545 8.66 -1.04 -9.09
N GLN A 546 9.97 -1.23 -9.23
CA GLN A 546 10.66 -2.42 -8.75
C GLN A 546 11.62 -2.00 -7.65
N ARG A 547 11.71 -2.80 -6.59
CA ARG A 547 12.55 -2.55 -5.42
C ARG A 547 13.46 -3.75 -5.17
N THR A 548 14.72 -3.49 -4.87
CA THR A 548 15.67 -4.54 -4.47
C THR A 548 15.21 -5.21 -3.18
N PHE A 549 15.65 -6.44 -2.91
CA PHE A 549 15.46 -7.03 -1.58
C PHE A 549 16.10 -6.18 -0.48
N GLY A 550 17.19 -5.50 -0.85
CA GLY A 550 17.93 -4.62 0.03
C GLY A 550 18.79 -5.39 1.03
N HIS A 551 19.19 -4.67 2.08
CA HIS A 551 19.94 -5.24 3.19
C HIS A 551 19.33 -4.80 4.52
N GLY A 552 19.14 -5.77 5.42
CA GLY A 552 18.74 -5.56 6.80
C GLY A 552 19.97 -5.59 7.71
N PHE A 553 20.18 -4.51 8.46
CA PHE A 553 21.23 -4.36 9.44
C PHE A 553 20.71 -4.70 10.85
N PRO A 554 21.54 -5.33 11.71
CA PRO A 554 21.10 -5.69 13.05
C PRO A 554 20.72 -4.47 13.87
N VAL A 555 19.56 -4.52 14.54
CA VAL A 555 18.95 -3.34 15.18
C VAL A 555 19.46 -3.05 16.59
N ASP A 556 20.26 -3.95 17.16
CA ASP A 556 20.91 -3.83 18.47
C ASP A 556 22.34 -3.26 18.42
N VAL A 557 22.88 -3.01 17.23
CA VAL A 557 24.15 -2.32 17.03
C VAL A 557 23.96 -1.02 16.24
N PRO A 558 24.75 0.03 16.55
CA PRO A 558 24.71 1.25 15.75
C PRO A 558 25.11 0.99 14.29
N LEU A 559 24.24 1.35 13.35
CA LEU A 559 24.57 1.31 11.92
C LEU A 559 25.59 2.40 11.58
N THR A 560 26.66 2.03 10.89
CA THR A 560 27.70 2.95 10.45
C THR A 560 27.74 3.05 8.92
N PRO A 561 28.15 4.19 8.33
CA PRO A 561 28.30 4.32 6.88
C PRO A 561 29.27 3.29 6.30
N GLU A 562 30.30 2.91 7.04
CA GLU A 562 31.28 1.91 6.63
C GLU A 562 30.63 0.53 6.45
N GLU A 563 29.68 0.18 7.32
CA GLU A 563 28.90 -1.05 7.21
C GLU A 563 27.96 -1.02 6.00
N VAL A 564 27.35 0.13 5.72
CA VAL A 564 26.55 0.33 4.50
C VAL A 564 27.41 0.13 3.24
N VAL A 565 28.66 0.64 3.23
CA VAL A 565 29.58 0.44 2.09
C VAL A 565 29.93 -1.03 1.90
N LYS A 566 30.17 -1.80 2.97
CA LYS A 566 30.45 -3.24 2.87
C LYS A 566 29.31 -4.02 2.22
N HIS A 567 28.08 -3.62 2.51
CA HIS A 567 26.87 -4.25 1.97
C HIS A 567 26.25 -3.50 0.78
N TRP A 568 27.01 -2.59 0.15
CA TRP A 568 26.49 -1.75 -0.93
C TRP A 568 25.90 -2.57 -2.07
N ASN A 569 26.58 -3.65 -2.48
CA ASN A 569 26.10 -4.54 -3.53
C ASN A 569 24.77 -5.23 -3.16
N ASP A 570 24.59 -5.65 -1.90
CA ASP A 570 23.33 -6.25 -1.45
C ASP A 570 22.17 -5.26 -1.53
N ILE A 571 22.44 -3.99 -1.21
CA ILE A 571 21.45 -2.91 -1.23
C ILE A 571 20.99 -2.59 -2.66
N ILE A 572 21.92 -2.51 -3.61
CA ILE A 572 21.63 -1.99 -4.96
C ILE A 572 21.34 -3.07 -6.01
N THR A 573 21.49 -4.35 -5.69
CA THR A 573 21.32 -5.44 -6.66
C THR A 573 19.84 -5.78 -6.86
N PHE A 574 19.38 -5.66 -8.11
CA PHE A 574 18.10 -6.18 -8.56
C PHE A 574 18.26 -7.62 -9.03
N ASP A 575 17.75 -8.58 -8.27
CA ASP A 575 17.76 -10.01 -8.58
C ASP A 575 16.38 -10.64 -8.38
N SER A 576 16.29 -11.98 -8.36
CA SER A 576 15.04 -12.73 -8.21
C SER A 576 14.30 -12.48 -6.88
N ARG A 577 14.92 -11.81 -5.91
CA ARG A 577 14.30 -11.41 -4.63
C ARG A 577 13.66 -10.02 -4.68
N SER A 578 13.84 -9.29 -5.79
CA SER A 578 13.23 -7.97 -5.99
C SER A 578 11.70 -8.06 -5.96
N ASP A 579 11.04 -7.05 -5.40
CA ASP A 579 9.58 -6.96 -5.33
C ASP A 579 9.04 -5.69 -6.01
N HIS A 580 7.72 -5.52 -5.99
CA HIS A 580 7.02 -4.45 -6.71
C HIS A 580 6.02 -3.76 -5.78
N PRO A 581 6.50 -2.87 -4.88
CA PRO A 581 5.64 -2.21 -3.90
C PRO A 581 4.63 -1.27 -4.58
N GLU A 582 3.39 -1.29 -4.09
CA GLU A 582 2.28 -0.48 -4.63
C GLU A 582 1.65 0.44 -3.57
N LYS A 583 1.91 0.20 -2.28
CA LYS A 583 1.31 0.94 -1.16
C LYS A 583 2.36 1.31 -0.12
N ALA A 584 2.10 2.38 0.63
CA ALA A 584 2.98 2.83 1.70
C ALA A 584 3.19 1.77 2.82
N SER A 585 2.26 0.83 3.00
CA SER A 585 2.41 -0.30 3.93
C SER A 585 3.53 -1.26 3.54
N ASP A 586 3.80 -1.42 2.24
CA ASP A 586 4.77 -2.38 1.71
C ASP A 586 6.22 -1.95 2.05
N SER A 587 6.42 -0.67 2.35
CA SER A 587 7.64 -0.11 2.90
C SER A 587 7.86 -0.48 4.36
N ILE A 588 6.77 -0.49 5.14
CA ILE A 588 6.82 -0.80 6.59
C ILE A 588 7.10 -2.29 6.79
N GLU A 589 6.56 -3.16 5.94
CA GLU A 589 6.73 -4.62 6.02
C GLU A 589 8.22 -5.05 6.08
N LYS A 590 9.06 -4.50 5.19
CA LYS A 590 10.50 -4.82 5.19
C LYS A 590 11.23 -4.35 6.43
N ILE A 591 10.79 -3.22 6.98
CA ILE A 591 11.37 -2.70 8.22
C ILE A 591 10.95 -3.55 9.41
N MET A 592 9.67 -3.92 9.49
CA MET A 592 9.16 -4.83 10.51
C MET A 592 9.89 -6.18 10.45
N ALA A 593 10.11 -6.73 9.26
CA ALA A 593 10.87 -7.96 9.07
C ALA A 593 12.33 -7.86 9.56
N ASN A 594 12.92 -6.66 9.58
CA ASN A 594 14.28 -6.46 10.10
C ASN A 594 14.32 -6.25 11.62
N MET A 595 13.19 -6.07 12.31
CA MET A 595 13.17 -5.75 13.75
C MET A 595 13.71 -6.85 14.65
N GLU A 596 13.80 -8.08 14.16
CA GLU A 596 14.34 -9.22 14.89
C GLU A 596 15.83 -9.46 14.62
N ASN A 597 16.43 -8.76 13.66
CA ASN A 597 17.85 -8.89 13.30
C ASN A 597 18.76 -8.39 14.44
N ARG A 598 19.58 -9.27 15.04
CA ARG A 598 20.49 -8.95 16.17
C ARG A 598 21.95 -9.33 15.87
N ALA A 599 22.91 -8.56 16.37
CA ALA A 599 24.34 -8.77 16.12
C ALA A 599 24.90 -9.92 16.98
N GLY A 600 25.61 -10.86 16.34
CA GLY A 600 26.13 -12.07 17.00
C GLY A 600 25.34 -13.34 16.64
N GLU A 601 24.17 -13.19 16.02
CA GLU A 601 23.56 -14.22 15.19
C GLU A 601 24.27 -14.21 13.83
N GLY A 602 25.54 -14.63 13.84
CA GLY A 602 26.31 -14.77 12.61
C GLY A 602 25.59 -15.72 11.66
N LYS A 603 25.58 -15.37 10.36
CA LYS A 603 25.29 -16.31 9.27
C LYS A 603 26.31 -17.46 9.30
N SER A 604 26.11 -18.43 10.18
CA SER A 604 26.79 -19.72 10.13
C SER A 604 26.05 -20.57 9.12
N GLY A 605 26.74 -20.92 8.03
CA GLY A 605 26.32 -21.99 7.16
C GLY A 605 26.02 -23.26 7.98
N ALA A 606 24.88 -23.88 7.65
CA ALA A 606 24.27 -25.05 8.28
C ALA A 606 23.79 -24.84 9.73
N ALA A 607 22.81 -23.96 9.93
CA ALA A 607 22.14 -23.75 11.23
C ALA A 607 20.78 -24.47 11.28
N GLU A 608 20.44 -25.02 12.46
CA GLU A 608 19.09 -25.49 12.80
C GLU A 608 18.04 -24.44 12.43
N ASN A 609 16.99 -24.90 11.75
CA ASN A 609 15.90 -24.07 11.26
C ASN A 609 15.29 -23.22 12.40
N GLU A 610 15.27 -21.89 12.24
CA GLU A 610 14.78 -20.90 13.21
C GLU A 610 13.37 -21.20 13.74
N HIS A 611 12.49 -21.74 12.89
CA HIS A 611 11.15 -22.16 13.29
C HIS A 611 11.20 -23.36 14.25
N LEU A 612 12.18 -24.26 14.15
CA LEU A 612 12.34 -25.36 15.10
C LEU A 612 12.75 -24.86 16.48
N ALA A 613 13.61 -23.85 16.54
CA ALA A 613 13.97 -23.19 17.80
C ALA A 613 12.76 -22.46 18.41
N ALA A 614 11.99 -21.74 17.59
CA ALA A 614 10.75 -21.07 18.00
C ALA A 614 9.69 -22.07 18.49
N ILE A 615 9.42 -23.14 17.75
CA ILE A 615 8.50 -24.21 18.16
C ILE A 615 8.91 -24.76 19.52
N LYS A 616 10.20 -25.07 19.73
CA LYS A 616 10.72 -25.56 21.01
C LYS A 616 10.50 -24.56 22.14
N LYS A 617 10.75 -23.28 21.90
CA LYS A 617 10.54 -22.19 22.86
C LYS A 617 9.07 -22.07 23.25
N PHE A 618 8.16 -21.95 22.27
CA PHE A 618 6.75 -21.64 22.52
C PHE A 618 5.94 -22.82 23.04
N THR A 619 6.36 -24.06 22.76
CA THR A 619 5.71 -25.26 23.33
C THR A 619 5.80 -25.29 24.88
N GLY A 620 6.75 -24.55 25.47
CA GLY A 620 6.91 -24.42 26.92
C GLY A 620 6.27 -23.17 27.54
N LEU A 621 5.59 -22.32 26.76
CA LEU A 621 5.02 -21.06 27.25
C LEU A 621 3.48 -21.11 27.30
N GLU A 622 2.91 -20.37 28.26
CA GLU A 622 1.48 -20.16 28.41
C GLU A 622 1.17 -18.65 28.30
N GLY A 623 0.10 -18.29 27.61
CA GLY A 623 -0.32 -16.91 27.39
C GLY A 623 -0.81 -16.20 28.66
N LYS A 624 -0.73 -14.87 28.66
CA LYS A 624 -1.30 -13.99 29.69
C LYS A 624 -2.82 -14.01 29.53
N GLY A 625 -3.52 -14.77 30.37
CA GLY A 625 -4.92 -15.13 30.10
C GLY A 625 -5.84 -13.96 29.72
N THR A 626 -6.72 -14.20 28.74
CA THR A 626 -7.68 -13.21 28.24
C THR A 626 -9.04 -13.35 28.90
N GLU A 627 -9.64 -12.23 29.29
CA GLU A 627 -10.97 -12.20 29.88
C GLU A 627 -12.09 -12.32 28.82
N TYR A 628 -13.12 -13.10 29.14
CA TYR A 628 -14.37 -13.20 28.38
C TYR A 628 -15.56 -13.06 29.32
N LYS A 629 -16.44 -12.09 29.07
CA LYS A 629 -17.68 -11.90 29.83
C LYS A 629 -18.86 -12.32 28.98
N PHE A 630 -19.81 -12.99 29.61
CA PHE A 630 -21.06 -13.33 28.96
C PHE A 630 -22.21 -13.30 29.96
N ASP A 631 -23.40 -13.08 29.44
CA ASP A 631 -24.65 -13.14 30.18
C ASP A 631 -25.67 -14.05 29.47
N GLU A 632 -26.90 -14.07 29.98
CA GLU A 632 -27.98 -14.89 29.45
C GLU A 632 -28.35 -14.51 28.00
N ARG A 633 -28.13 -13.25 27.58
CA ARG A 633 -28.30 -12.82 26.19
C ARG A 633 -27.33 -13.55 25.28
N ASP A 634 -26.07 -13.66 25.69
CA ASP A 634 -25.03 -14.32 24.91
C ASP A 634 -25.28 -15.83 24.80
N VAL A 635 -25.81 -16.45 25.86
CA VAL A 635 -26.27 -17.85 25.84
C VAL A 635 -27.39 -18.05 24.83
N CYS A 636 -28.43 -17.20 24.89
CA CYS A 636 -29.54 -17.26 23.93
C CYS A 636 -29.06 -17.07 22.49
N LEU A 637 -28.18 -16.08 22.27
CA LEU A 637 -27.61 -15.76 20.97
C LEU A 637 -26.82 -16.94 20.39
N TYR A 638 -25.97 -17.58 21.19
CA TYR A 638 -25.22 -18.76 20.77
C TYR A 638 -26.16 -19.92 20.43
N ASN A 639 -27.10 -20.25 21.33
CA ASN A 639 -28.03 -21.35 21.14
C ASN A 639 -28.87 -21.17 19.86
N LEU A 640 -29.38 -19.96 19.59
CA LEU A 640 -30.06 -19.61 18.35
C LEU A 640 -29.11 -19.72 17.13
N GLY A 641 -27.88 -19.25 17.29
CA GLY A 641 -26.81 -19.33 16.28
C GLY A 641 -26.50 -20.75 15.83
N ILE A 642 -26.74 -21.76 16.67
CA ILE A 642 -26.58 -23.20 16.35
C ILE A 642 -27.91 -23.94 16.16
N GLY A 643 -28.99 -23.20 15.87
CA GLY A 643 -30.27 -23.77 15.43
C GLY A 643 -31.23 -24.19 16.56
N ALA A 644 -31.12 -23.61 17.76
CA ALA A 644 -32.23 -23.61 18.70
C ALA A 644 -33.45 -22.91 18.07
N LYS A 645 -34.63 -23.49 18.27
CA LYS A 645 -35.89 -22.97 17.74
C LYS A 645 -36.65 -22.23 18.82
N ARG A 646 -37.65 -21.44 18.41
CA ARG A 646 -38.59 -20.79 19.34
C ARG A 646 -39.28 -21.74 20.33
N THR A 647 -39.32 -23.03 19.99
CA THR A 647 -39.94 -24.10 20.78
C THR A 647 -38.99 -24.70 21.81
N ASP A 648 -37.69 -24.46 21.68
CA ASP A 648 -36.66 -25.01 22.56
C ASP A 648 -36.47 -24.07 23.76
N ILE A 649 -37.53 -23.88 24.54
CA ILE A 649 -37.65 -22.77 25.50
C ILE A 649 -36.49 -22.70 26.51
N LYS A 650 -35.99 -23.86 26.94
CA LYS A 650 -34.84 -24.00 27.85
C LYS A 650 -33.51 -23.46 27.30
N TYR A 651 -33.43 -23.13 26.00
CA TYR A 651 -32.23 -22.58 25.39
C TYR A 651 -32.33 -21.09 25.04
N ILE A 652 -33.54 -20.52 25.05
CA ILE A 652 -33.80 -19.19 24.47
C ILE A 652 -34.61 -18.26 25.39
N PHE A 653 -34.96 -18.73 26.59
CA PHE A 653 -35.68 -17.95 27.57
C PHE A 653 -35.03 -18.13 28.95
N GLU A 654 -34.36 -17.08 29.39
CA GLU A 654 -33.62 -16.98 30.64
C GLU A 654 -34.50 -17.12 31.89
N GLY A 655 -35.81 -16.86 31.76
CA GLY A 655 -36.79 -17.07 32.83
C GLY A 655 -37.29 -18.51 32.97
N ASN A 656 -36.83 -19.44 32.14
CA ASN A 656 -37.16 -20.86 32.26
C ASN A 656 -36.35 -21.52 33.41
N GLU A 657 -36.98 -22.35 34.24
CA GLU A 657 -36.30 -23.02 35.37
C GLU A 657 -35.18 -23.97 34.92
N ASP A 658 -35.26 -24.49 33.68
CA ASP A 658 -34.26 -25.36 33.07
C ASP A 658 -33.35 -24.60 32.08
N PHE A 659 -33.26 -23.26 32.16
CA PHE A 659 -32.44 -22.47 31.24
C PHE A 659 -30.98 -22.94 31.27
N GLU A 660 -30.48 -23.37 30.11
CA GLU A 660 -29.15 -23.95 29.98
C GLU A 660 -28.44 -23.50 28.70
N VAL A 661 -27.11 -23.56 28.76
CA VAL A 661 -26.24 -23.36 27.62
C VAL A 661 -25.89 -24.70 26.99
N ILE A 662 -26.00 -24.81 25.66
CA ILE A 662 -25.58 -26.01 24.94
C ILE A 662 -24.06 -26.18 25.14
N PRO A 663 -23.56 -27.36 25.55
CA PRO A 663 -22.18 -27.48 26.04
C PRO A 663 -21.08 -27.10 25.05
N THR A 664 -21.38 -27.13 23.74
CA THR A 664 -20.47 -26.66 22.69
C THR A 664 -20.14 -25.17 22.77
N PHE A 665 -20.84 -24.37 23.58
CA PHE A 665 -20.49 -22.99 23.89
C PHE A 665 -19.05 -22.83 24.40
N GLY A 666 -18.45 -23.88 24.97
CA GLY A 666 -17.05 -23.88 25.42
C GLY A 666 -16.01 -23.54 24.34
N VAL A 667 -16.38 -23.52 23.05
CA VAL A 667 -15.52 -23.05 21.95
C VAL A 667 -15.56 -21.53 21.73
N ILE A 668 -16.48 -20.82 22.39
CA ILE A 668 -16.67 -19.38 22.22
C ILE A 668 -15.65 -18.54 23.02
N PRO A 669 -15.45 -18.75 24.34
CA PRO A 669 -14.49 -17.95 25.10
C PRO A 669 -13.06 -17.92 24.51
N PRO A 670 -12.56 -19.03 23.90
CA PRO A 670 -11.25 -19.04 23.28
C PRO A 670 -10.96 -18.04 22.15
N PHE A 671 -11.96 -17.46 21.46
CA PHE A 671 -11.73 -16.68 20.23
C PHE A 671 -10.80 -15.47 20.39
N ASN A 672 -10.80 -14.84 21.57
CA ASN A 672 -9.95 -13.68 21.86
C ASN A 672 -8.70 -14.04 22.68
N THR A 673 -8.40 -15.34 22.84
CA THR A 673 -7.27 -15.78 23.68
C THR A 673 -5.95 -15.30 23.10
N GLU A 674 -5.16 -14.61 23.92
CA GLU A 674 -3.79 -14.23 23.57
C GLU A 674 -2.89 -15.48 23.63
N MET A 675 -2.32 -15.84 22.48
CA MET A 675 -1.36 -16.94 22.38
C MET A 675 0.05 -16.40 22.63
N PRO A 676 0.96 -17.21 23.23
CA PRO A 676 2.34 -16.77 23.48
C PRO A 676 3.20 -16.73 22.21
N PHE A 677 2.62 -16.98 21.03
CA PHE A 677 3.28 -17.06 19.73
C PHE A 677 2.37 -16.52 18.63
N SER A 678 2.96 -16.10 17.52
CA SER A 678 2.29 -15.87 16.23
C SER A 678 2.61 -17.02 15.27
N PHE A 679 1.73 -17.30 14.30
CA PHE A 679 1.99 -18.39 13.35
C PHE A 679 3.26 -18.16 12.52
N ASP A 680 3.60 -16.90 12.22
CA ASP A 680 4.85 -16.52 11.55
C ASP A 680 6.11 -16.98 12.33
N ASP A 681 6.04 -17.03 13.65
CA ASP A 681 7.19 -17.44 14.47
C ASP A 681 7.49 -18.94 14.28
N ILE A 682 6.45 -19.75 14.08
CA ILE A 682 6.52 -21.21 14.17
C ILE A 682 6.48 -21.92 12.81
N VAL A 683 6.14 -21.22 11.72
CA VAL A 683 6.16 -21.77 10.36
C VAL A 683 6.60 -20.73 9.32
N PRO A 684 7.26 -21.11 8.23
CA PRO A 684 7.61 -20.19 7.15
C PRO A 684 6.39 -19.81 6.31
N ASN A 685 6.46 -18.68 5.61
CA ASN A 685 5.48 -18.25 4.59
C ASN A 685 4.01 -18.25 5.09
N PHE A 686 3.77 -17.94 6.37
CA PHE A 686 2.41 -17.91 6.89
C PHE A 686 1.58 -16.82 6.20
N SER A 687 0.35 -17.18 5.88
CA SER A 687 -0.65 -16.25 5.37
C SER A 687 -1.98 -16.57 6.05
N PRO A 688 -2.63 -15.58 6.69
CA PRO A 688 -3.96 -15.78 7.27
C PRO A 688 -4.99 -16.31 6.27
N MET A 689 -4.85 -15.98 4.98
CA MET A 689 -5.77 -16.41 3.92
C MET A 689 -5.61 -17.90 3.55
N MET A 690 -4.48 -18.50 3.93
CA MET A 690 -4.15 -19.89 3.65
C MET A 690 -4.40 -20.82 4.85
N LEU A 691 -4.78 -20.25 6.00
CA LEU A 691 -5.18 -20.95 7.21
C LEU A 691 -6.56 -21.57 7.05
N LEU A 692 -6.67 -22.85 7.38
CA LEU A 692 -7.95 -23.56 7.49
C LEU A 692 -8.08 -24.17 8.88
N HIS A 693 -9.21 -23.95 9.56
CA HIS A 693 -9.54 -24.67 10.78
C HIS A 693 -9.86 -26.12 10.41
N GLY A 694 -8.99 -27.06 10.79
CA GLY A 694 -9.06 -28.47 10.37
C GLY A 694 -9.79 -29.38 11.36
N GLU A 695 -9.45 -29.28 12.65
CA GLU A 695 -10.03 -30.13 13.71
C GLU A 695 -10.26 -29.33 14.99
N GLN A 696 -11.33 -29.68 15.70
CA GLN A 696 -11.69 -29.11 17.00
C GLN A 696 -11.91 -30.23 18.01
N TYR A 697 -11.32 -30.08 19.19
CA TYR A 697 -11.63 -30.85 20.39
C TYR A 697 -12.10 -29.90 21.48
N LEU A 698 -13.17 -30.26 22.19
CA LEU A 698 -13.67 -29.57 23.37
C LEU A 698 -13.89 -30.60 24.48
N GLU A 699 -13.39 -30.31 25.67
CA GLU A 699 -13.68 -31.02 26.90
C GLU A 699 -14.40 -30.09 27.87
N VAL A 700 -15.54 -30.55 28.38
CA VAL A 700 -16.33 -29.87 29.41
C VAL A 700 -15.89 -30.42 30.75
N ARG A 701 -15.14 -29.61 31.51
CA ARG A 701 -14.55 -30.00 32.79
C ARG A 701 -15.57 -29.96 33.93
N LYS A 702 -16.58 -29.10 33.82
CA LYS A 702 -17.56 -28.87 34.88
C LYS A 702 -18.98 -28.68 34.32
N TYR A 703 -19.94 -29.31 35.01
CA TYR A 703 -21.38 -29.08 34.85
C TYR A 703 -22.01 -28.67 36.20
N PRO A 704 -23.13 -27.92 36.22
CA PRO A 704 -23.71 -27.24 35.06
C PRO A 704 -22.76 -26.15 34.55
N ILE A 705 -22.84 -25.85 33.25
CA ILE A 705 -22.09 -24.73 32.69
C ILE A 705 -22.82 -23.45 33.11
N PRO A 706 -22.12 -22.43 33.63
CA PRO A 706 -22.75 -21.17 34.01
C PRO A 706 -23.47 -20.51 32.83
N THR A 707 -24.62 -19.90 33.09
CA THR A 707 -25.41 -19.15 32.09
C THR A 707 -25.04 -17.67 32.01
N SER A 708 -24.21 -17.19 32.94
CA SER A 708 -23.58 -15.88 32.93
C SER A 708 -22.28 -15.93 33.74
N GLY A 709 -21.34 -15.04 33.46
CA GLY A 709 -20.12 -14.92 34.26
C GLY A 709 -18.93 -14.32 33.53
N ARG A 710 -17.82 -14.28 34.27
CA ARG A 710 -16.52 -13.81 33.80
C ARG A 710 -15.55 -14.99 33.73
N LEU A 711 -14.97 -15.21 32.57
CA LEU A 711 -14.06 -16.31 32.27
C LEU A 711 -12.67 -15.76 31.94
N ILE A 712 -11.63 -16.58 32.15
CA ILE A 712 -10.26 -16.29 31.70
C ILE A 712 -9.79 -17.47 30.86
N SER A 713 -9.35 -17.23 29.62
CA SER A 713 -8.79 -18.26 28.75
C SER A 713 -7.28 -18.10 28.61
N LYS A 714 -6.53 -19.18 28.79
CA LYS A 714 -5.07 -19.21 28.63
C LYS A 714 -4.69 -20.19 27.53
N GLY A 715 -3.95 -19.71 26.54
CA GLY A 715 -3.55 -20.47 25.38
C GLY A 715 -2.07 -20.88 25.40
N LYS A 716 -1.75 -21.99 24.74
CA LYS A 716 -0.37 -22.45 24.51
C LYS A 716 -0.23 -23.21 23.19
N LEU A 717 0.99 -23.23 22.65
CA LEU A 717 1.33 -24.08 21.52
C LEU A 717 1.47 -25.53 21.99
N LEU A 718 0.79 -26.46 21.34
CA LEU A 718 0.84 -27.87 21.70
C LEU A 718 1.77 -28.68 20.80
N GLU A 719 1.78 -28.39 19.50
CA GLU A 719 2.66 -29.02 18.52
C GLU A 719 2.56 -28.31 17.16
N VAL A 720 3.62 -28.43 16.35
CA VAL A 720 3.63 -28.06 14.93
C VAL A 720 4.16 -29.22 14.10
N VAL A 721 3.45 -29.62 13.04
CA VAL A 721 3.79 -30.78 12.20
C VAL A 721 4.07 -30.31 10.77
N ASP A 722 5.23 -30.66 10.24
CA ASP A 722 5.63 -30.37 8.87
C ASP A 722 5.11 -31.46 7.91
N LYS A 723 4.21 -31.07 7.00
CA LYS A 723 3.64 -31.92 5.94
C LYS A 723 4.30 -31.74 4.58
N GLY A 724 5.48 -31.10 4.53
CA GLY A 724 6.24 -30.86 3.31
C GLY A 724 5.75 -29.63 2.56
N SER A 725 4.51 -29.65 2.04
CA SER A 725 3.90 -28.50 1.35
C SER A 725 2.96 -27.67 2.22
N ALA A 726 2.76 -28.08 3.48
CA ALA A 726 1.92 -27.41 4.46
C ALA A 726 2.43 -27.69 5.87
N ALA A 727 1.92 -26.95 6.85
CA ALA A 727 2.10 -27.23 8.26
C ALA A 727 0.76 -27.46 8.97
N ILE A 728 0.80 -28.19 10.08
CA ILE A 728 -0.32 -28.27 11.02
C ILE A 728 0.16 -27.64 12.32
N ALA A 729 -0.56 -26.65 12.83
CA ALA A 729 -0.29 -26.11 14.16
C ALA A 729 -1.48 -26.45 15.08
N LYS A 730 -1.18 -27.00 16.25
CA LYS A 730 -2.18 -27.34 17.25
C LYS A 730 -2.00 -26.49 18.50
N GLN A 731 -3.10 -25.93 18.98
CA GLN A 731 -3.17 -25.04 20.11
C GLN A 731 -4.03 -25.64 21.21
N GLY A 732 -3.67 -25.39 22.46
CA GLY A 732 -4.40 -25.85 23.63
C GLY A 732 -4.82 -24.65 24.46
N ILE A 733 -6.10 -24.59 24.83
CA ILE A 733 -6.67 -23.44 25.54
C ILE A 733 -7.50 -23.95 26.72
N THR A 734 -7.10 -23.58 27.93
CA THR A 734 -7.88 -23.84 29.15
C THR A 734 -8.64 -22.59 29.53
N THR A 735 -9.95 -22.73 29.79
CA THR A 735 -10.83 -21.65 30.21
C THR A 735 -11.28 -21.86 31.65
N TYR A 736 -11.06 -20.85 32.48
CA TYR A 736 -11.31 -20.84 33.91
C TYR A 736 -12.47 -19.90 34.23
N ASN A 737 -13.23 -20.22 35.28
CA ASN A 737 -14.07 -19.23 35.94
C ASN A 737 -13.15 -18.18 36.62
N ALA A 738 -13.33 -16.90 36.31
CA ALA A 738 -12.44 -15.84 36.77
C ALA A 738 -12.57 -15.53 38.27
N GLU A 739 -13.66 -15.97 38.90
CA GLU A 739 -13.94 -15.74 40.33
C GLU A 739 -13.47 -16.92 41.18
N THR A 740 -13.73 -18.15 40.74
CA THR A 740 -13.40 -19.36 41.52
C THR A 740 -12.06 -19.98 41.13
N GLY A 741 -11.55 -19.67 39.93
CA GLY A 741 -10.37 -20.32 39.35
C GLY A 741 -10.62 -21.75 38.85
N GLU A 742 -11.87 -22.24 38.87
CA GLU A 742 -12.21 -23.59 38.43
C GLU A 742 -12.12 -23.71 36.90
N GLU A 743 -11.51 -24.78 36.39
CA GLU A 743 -11.49 -25.09 34.96
C GLU A 743 -12.90 -25.48 34.48
N LEU A 744 -13.41 -24.76 33.48
CA LEU A 744 -14.71 -25.04 32.87
C LEU A 744 -14.56 -25.79 31.54
N PHE A 745 -13.59 -25.38 30.72
CA PHE A 745 -13.37 -25.95 29.39
C PHE A 745 -11.90 -26.15 29.08
N TYR A 746 -11.60 -27.20 28.33
CA TYR A 746 -10.31 -27.36 27.64
C TYR A 746 -10.56 -27.56 26.15
N ASN A 747 -9.89 -26.77 25.31
CA ASN A 747 -10.00 -26.84 23.86
C ASN A 747 -8.67 -27.24 23.23
N GLU A 748 -8.72 -28.07 22.19
CA GLU A 748 -7.61 -28.18 21.24
C GLU A 748 -8.07 -27.77 19.85
N MET A 749 -7.41 -26.75 19.29
CA MET A 749 -7.68 -26.24 17.95
C MET A 749 -6.55 -26.64 17.02
N THR A 750 -6.88 -27.30 15.92
CA THR A 750 -5.91 -27.70 14.90
C THR A 750 -6.12 -26.90 13.63
N VAL A 751 -5.13 -26.11 13.23
CA VAL A 751 -5.15 -25.36 11.98
C VAL A 751 -4.20 -25.95 10.95
N PHE A 752 -4.62 -25.93 9.69
CA PHE A 752 -3.85 -26.34 8.53
C PHE A 752 -3.35 -25.10 7.79
N LEU A 753 -2.02 -24.96 7.70
CA LEU A 753 -1.33 -23.80 7.16
C LEU A 753 -0.73 -24.18 5.80
N ARG A 754 -1.44 -23.86 4.72
CA ARG A 754 -1.06 -24.24 3.35
C ARG A 754 0.13 -23.41 2.86
N GLY A 755 1.12 -24.05 2.25
CA GLY A 755 2.34 -23.37 1.76
C GLY A 755 3.43 -23.19 2.82
N CYS A 756 3.14 -23.52 4.08
CA CYS A 756 4.02 -23.28 5.22
C CYS A 756 4.86 -24.50 5.63
N GLY A 757 5.01 -25.49 4.73
CA GLY A 757 5.77 -26.71 5.01
C GLY A 757 7.25 -26.60 4.63
N GLY A 758 8.00 -27.69 4.83
CA GLY A 758 9.38 -27.81 4.33
C GLY A 758 10.45 -27.28 5.28
N PHE A 759 10.08 -26.95 6.52
CA PHE A 759 10.98 -26.42 7.54
C PHE A 759 11.68 -27.51 8.39
N GLY A 760 11.49 -28.79 8.07
CA GLY A 760 12.23 -29.89 8.70
C GLY A 760 11.72 -30.27 10.10
N GLY A 761 10.50 -29.87 10.47
CA GLY A 761 9.86 -30.24 11.73
C GLY A 761 9.35 -31.67 11.78
N GLN A 762 8.74 -32.05 12.92
CA GLN A 762 8.15 -33.38 13.10
C GLN A 762 7.13 -33.68 11.99
N LYS A 763 7.15 -34.90 11.45
CA LYS A 763 6.32 -35.28 10.28
C LYS A 763 4.97 -35.89 10.65
N LYS A 764 4.86 -36.42 11.86
CA LYS A 764 3.66 -37.10 12.37
C LYS A 764 3.12 -36.32 13.59
N PRO A 765 1.79 -36.12 13.69
CA PRO A 765 1.19 -35.56 14.88
C PRO A 765 1.36 -36.53 16.06
N THR A 766 1.48 -35.96 17.25
CA THR A 766 1.52 -36.71 18.52
C THR A 766 0.15 -37.29 18.82
N ASP A 767 0.08 -38.55 19.27
CA ASP A 767 -1.17 -39.13 19.77
C ASP A 767 -1.51 -38.55 21.15
N ARG A 768 -2.69 -37.94 21.26
CA ARG A 768 -3.25 -37.29 22.45
C ARG A 768 -4.57 -37.94 22.88
N GLY A 769 -4.80 -39.19 22.48
CA GLY A 769 -5.99 -39.95 22.88
C GLY A 769 -7.25 -39.45 22.18
N ALA A 770 -8.28 -39.06 22.95
CA ALA A 770 -9.58 -38.67 22.40
C ALA A 770 -9.49 -37.51 21.38
N SER A 771 -8.57 -36.56 21.56
CA SER A 771 -8.42 -35.40 20.66
C SER A 771 -7.81 -35.74 19.30
N THR A 772 -7.10 -36.87 19.17
CA THR A 772 -6.46 -37.34 17.92
C THR A 772 -7.04 -38.63 17.38
N ALA A 773 -8.03 -39.22 18.06
CA ALA A 773 -8.68 -40.44 17.64
C ALA A 773 -9.31 -40.30 16.23
N ALA A 774 -9.13 -41.34 15.41
CA ALA A 774 -9.63 -41.37 14.04
C ALA A 774 -11.16 -41.49 13.94
N ASN A 775 -11.80 -42.07 14.96
CA ASN A 775 -13.26 -42.20 15.13
C ASN A 775 -13.98 -42.57 13.82
N LYS A 776 -13.63 -43.73 13.26
CA LYS A 776 -14.29 -44.24 12.04
C LYS A 776 -15.72 -44.69 12.39
N PRO A 777 -16.75 -44.26 11.63
CA PRO A 777 -18.10 -44.76 11.81
C PRO A 777 -18.16 -46.30 11.69
N PRO A 778 -18.90 -47.00 12.58
CA PRO A 778 -19.13 -48.43 12.46
C PRO A 778 -19.82 -48.80 11.14
N ALA A 779 -19.51 -49.99 10.60
CA ALA A 779 -20.13 -50.51 9.37
C ALA A 779 -21.53 -51.10 9.64
N ARG A 780 -22.42 -50.31 10.25
CA ARG A 780 -23.84 -50.63 10.55
C ARG A 780 -24.69 -49.35 10.46
N SER A 781 -26.00 -49.49 10.47
CA SER A 781 -26.91 -48.33 10.50
C SER A 781 -26.70 -47.45 11.75
N PRO A 782 -26.88 -46.11 11.65
CA PRO A 782 -26.83 -45.22 12.81
C PRO A 782 -27.92 -45.55 13.83
N ASP A 783 -27.61 -45.37 15.11
CA ASP A 783 -28.57 -45.53 16.21
C ASP A 783 -29.52 -44.32 16.30
N ALA A 784 -29.04 -43.14 15.89
CA ALA A 784 -29.86 -41.94 15.77
C ALA A 784 -29.44 -41.11 14.56
N VAL A 785 -30.42 -40.45 13.94
CA VAL A 785 -30.22 -39.49 12.86
C VAL A 785 -31.00 -38.23 13.20
N VAL A 786 -30.36 -37.06 13.10
CA VAL A 786 -30.99 -35.75 13.30
C VAL A 786 -30.75 -34.89 12.07
N GLU A 787 -31.83 -34.34 11.52
CA GLU A 787 -31.78 -33.41 10.38
C GLU A 787 -32.12 -31.99 10.85
N ILE A 788 -31.24 -31.04 10.52
CA ILE A 788 -31.43 -29.62 10.82
C ILE A 788 -31.16 -28.82 9.55
N GLN A 789 -32.19 -28.15 9.05
CA GLN A 789 -32.04 -27.16 7.99
C GLN A 789 -31.52 -25.85 8.60
N THR A 790 -30.40 -25.36 8.07
CA THR A 790 -29.87 -24.03 8.42
C THR A 790 -30.65 -22.94 7.70
N THR A 791 -30.68 -21.73 8.28
CA THR A 791 -31.21 -20.55 7.59
C THR A 791 -30.16 -19.92 6.66
N GLU A 792 -30.57 -19.06 5.74
CA GLU A 792 -29.62 -18.28 4.93
C GLU A 792 -28.81 -17.31 5.80
N GLU A 793 -29.43 -16.80 6.87
CA GLU A 793 -28.84 -15.89 7.85
C GLU A 793 -27.98 -16.59 8.90
N GLN A 794 -27.90 -17.93 8.91
CA GLN A 794 -27.32 -18.71 10.00
C GLN A 794 -25.87 -18.29 10.31
N ALA A 795 -25.08 -18.02 9.27
CA ALA A 795 -23.70 -17.56 9.44
C ALA A 795 -23.64 -16.13 10.01
N ALA A 796 -24.54 -15.25 9.58
CA ALA A 796 -24.65 -13.88 10.08
C ALA A 796 -25.10 -13.80 11.54
N LEU A 797 -25.90 -14.78 12.00
CA LEU A 797 -26.29 -14.91 13.40
C LEU A 797 -25.17 -15.52 14.24
N TYR A 798 -24.61 -16.66 13.83
CA TYR A 798 -23.60 -17.38 14.61
C TYR A 798 -22.36 -16.52 14.91
N ARG A 799 -21.88 -15.74 13.93
CA ARG A 799 -20.70 -14.87 14.10
C ARG A 799 -20.81 -13.89 15.26
N LEU A 800 -22.03 -13.49 15.63
CA LEU A 800 -22.26 -12.57 16.74
C LEU A 800 -21.89 -13.18 18.10
N SER A 801 -21.70 -14.50 18.15
CA SER A 801 -21.20 -15.20 19.33
C SER A 801 -19.69 -15.04 19.53
N GLY A 802 -18.92 -14.58 18.54
CA GLY A 802 -17.49 -14.27 18.71
C GLY A 802 -16.59 -14.48 17.50
N ASP A 803 -17.00 -15.29 16.51
CA ASP A 803 -16.22 -15.51 15.28
C ASP A 803 -16.57 -14.47 14.21
N TYR A 804 -15.86 -13.35 14.19
CA TYR A 804 -16.18 -12.24 13.29
C TYR A 804 -15.54 -12.34 11.89
N ASN A 805 -14.96 -13.48 11.51
CA ASN A 805 -14.26 -13.65 10.25
C ASN A 805 -15.16 -13.28 9.03
N PRO A 806 -14.73 -12.32 8.17
CA PRO A 806 -15.54 -11.84 7.06
C PRO A 806 -15.85 -12.91 6.01
N LEU A 807 -15.09 -14.00 5.95
CA LEU A 807 -15.34 -15.13 5.03
C LEU A 807 -16.77 -15.71 5.11
N HIS A 808 -17.42 -15.55 6.26
CA HIS A 808 -18.75 -16.11 6.52
C HIS A 808 -19.91 -15.17 6.17
N VAL A 809 -19.64 -13.91 5.78
CA VAL A 809 -20.68 -12.93 5.44
C VAL A 809 -20.36 -12.03 4.25
N ASP A 810 -19.08 -11.80 3.93
CA ASP A 810 -18.65 -10.95 2.81
C ASP A 810 -18.33 -11.80 1.57
N PRO A 811 -19.11 -11.67 0.47
CA PRO A 811 -18.86 -12.41 -0.77
C PRO A 811 -17.50 -12.13 -1.41
N ALA A 812 -16.97 -10.91 -1.29
CA ALA A 812 -15.65 -10.58 -1.84
C ALA A 812 -14.55 -11.34 -1.10
N PHE A 813 -14.64 -11.36 0.24
CA PHE A 813 -13.70 -12.07 1.09
C PHE A 813 -13.81 -13.59 0.93
N ALA A 814 -15.02 -14.14 0.86
CA ALA A 814 -15.25 -15.55 0.60
C ALA A 814 -14.62 -15.99 -0.74
N LYS A 815 -14.76 -15.16 -1.79
CA LYS A 815 -14.14 -15.40 -3.09
C LYS A 815 -12.61 -15.38 -3.03
N MET A 816 -12.02 -14.46 -2.26
CA MET A 816 -10.57 -14.45 -2.01
C MET A 816 -10.09 -15.73 -1.30
N GLY A 817 -10.91 -16.28 -0.39
CA GLY A 817 -10.65 -17.56 0.27
C GLY A 817 -10.88 -18.80 -0.61
N GLY A 818 -11.30 -18.62 -1.88
CA GLY A 818 -11.58 -19.70 -2.83
C GLY A 818 -13.00 -20.27 -2.79
N PHE A 819 -13.93 -19.62 -2.07
CA PHE A 819 -15.33 -20.03 -1.98
C PHE A 819 -16.20 -19.23 -2.94
N LYS A 820 -17.21 -19.87 -3.55
CA LYS A 820 -18.11 -19.19 -4.49
C LYS A 820 -19.06 -18.20 -3.81
N VAL A 821 -19.40 -18.48 -2.55
CA VAL A 821 -20.29 -17.72 -1.68
C VAL A 821 -19.78 -17.81 -0.24
N PRO A 822 -20.17 -16.90 0.66
CA PRO A 822 -19.89 -17.07 2.08
C PRO A 822 -20.41 -18.42 2.59
N ILE A 823 -19.56 -19.15 3.30
CA ILE A 823 -19.87 -20.47 3.85
C ILE A 823 -20.25 -20.37 5.32
N LEU A 824 -20.96 -21.36 5.84
CA LEU A 824 -21.24 -21.49 7.27
C LEU A 824 -19.94 -21.79 8.03
N HIS A 825 -19.83 -21.26 9.25
CA HIS A 825 -18.71 -21.58 10.16
C HIS A 825 -18.65 -23.09 10.41
N GLY A 826 -17.44 -23.67 10.38
CA GLY A 826 -17.24 -25.06 10.80
C GLY A 826 -17.72 -25.28 12.24
N LEU A 827 -17.41 -24.33 13.13
CA LEU A 827 -17.84 -24.36 14.52
C LEU A 827 -19.36 -24.20 14.72
N CYS A 828 -20.07 -23.56 13.78
CA CYS A 828 -21.53 -23.57 13.78
C CYS A 828 -22.08 -24.97 13.46
N SER A 829 -21.48 -25.66 12.48
CA SER A 829 -21.86 -27.04 12.14
C SER A 829 -21.53 -27.99 13.30
N PHE A 830 -20.41 -27.76 13.98
CA PHE A 830 -20.02 -28.45 15.21
C PHE A 830 -21.04 -28.23 16.34
N GLY A 831 -21.50 -27.00 16.56
CA GLY A 831 -22.53 -26.70 17.55
C GLY A 831 -23.85 -27.39 17.24
N ILE A 832 -24.28 -27.38 15.97
CA ILE A 832 -25.48 -28.08 15.51
C ILE A 832 -25.37 -29.60 15.78
N ALA A 833 -24.24 -30.21 15.43
CA ALA A 833 -24.02 -31.63 15.66
C ALA A 833 -23.89 -31.97 17.16
N GLY A 834 -23.20 -31.12 17.94
CA GLY A 834 -23.06 -31.27 19.38
C GLY A 834 -24.39 -31.12 20.13
N LYS A 835 -25.25 -30.20 19.71
CA LYS A 835 -26.64 -30.10 20.18
C LYS A 835 -27.38 -31.41 19.93
N ALA A 836 -27.30 -31.96 18.72
CA ALA A 836 -27.96 -33.23 18.39
C ALA A 836 -27.46 -34.41 19.26
N VAL A 837 -26.15 -34.49 19.52
CA VAL A 837 -25.58 -35.50 20.43
C VAL A 837 -26.07 -35.27 21.86
N TYR A 838 -26.03 -34.03 22.34
CA TYR A 838 -26.47 -33.66 23.69
C TYR A 838 -27.95 -33.99 23.93
N GLU A 839 -28.82 -33.65 22.99
CA GLU A 839 -30.26 -33.91 23.09
C GLU A 839 -30.61 -35.40 22.99
N LYS A 840 -29.83 -36.20 22.26
CA LYS A 840 -30.09 -37.63 22.07
C LYS A 840 -29.47 -38.51 23.16
N PHE A 841 -28.30 -38.14 23.67
CA PHE A 841 -27.50 -39.01 24.53
C PHE A 841 -27.13 -38.39 25.87
N GLY A 842 -27.43 -37.10 26.09
CA GLY A 842 -27.16 -36.39 27.35
C GLY A 842 -25.78 -35.75 27.39
N LYS A 843 -25.33 -35.43 28.61
CA LYS A 843 -24.06 -34.75 28.88
C LYS A 843 -22.88 -35.55 28.30
N PHE A 844 -21.97 -34.83 27.65
CA PHE A 844 -20.69 -35.38 27.22
C PHE A 844 -19.54 -34.71 27.97
N LYS A 845 -18.54 -35.52 28.30
CA LYS A 845 -17.27 -35.07 28.86
C LYS A 845 -16.46 -34.35 27.80
N ASN A 846 -16.40 -34.89 26.59
CA ASN A 846 -15.68 -34.27 25.47
C ASN A 846 -16.36 -34.55 24.13
N ILE A 847 -16.01 -33.75 23.14
CA ILE A 847 -16.44 -33.87 21.76
C ILE A 847 -15.29 -33.47 20.83
N LYS A 848 -15.04 -34.30 19.81
CA LYS A 848 -13.99 -34.12 18.82
C LYS A 848 -14.57 -34.18 17.41
N VAL A 849 -14.11 -33.30 16.52
CA VAL A 849 -14.50 -33.31 15.10
C VAL A 849 -13.32 -33.01 14.18
N ARG A 850 -13.42 -33.49 12.93
CA ARG A 850 -12.67 -32.97 11.79
C ARG A 850 -13.63 -32.32 10.82
N PHE A 851 -13.33 -31.09 10.40
CA PHE A 851 -14.07 -30.39 9.35
C PHE A 851 -13.66 -30.98 8.00
N ALA A 852 -14.60 -31.67 7.35
CA ALA A 852 -14.36 -32.48 6.17
C ALA A 852 -14.85 -31.82 4.86
N GLY A 853 -15.63 -30.77 4.96
CA GLY A 853 -16.20 -30.07 3.81
C GLY A 853 -16.90 -28.77 4.18
N THR A 854 -17.36 -28.07 3.16
CA THR A 854 -18.04 -26.78 3.27
C THR A 854 -19.56 -26.95 3.36
N VAL A 855 -20.20 -26.09 4.13
CA VAL A 855 -21.66 -25.99 4.24
C VAL A 855 -22.06 -24.59 3.81
N ASN A 856 -23.01 -24.46 2.90
CA ASN A 856 -23.60 -23.15 2.59
C ASN A 856 -24.80 -22.91 3.53
N PRO A 857 -24.98 -21.69 4.06
CA PRO A 857 -26.21 -21.33 4.77
C PRO A 857 -27.46 -21.65 3.92
N GLY A 858 -28.53 -22.12 4.55
CA GLY A 858 -29.75 -22.62 3.88
C GLY A 858 -29.78 -24.14 3.65
N GLN A 859 -28.61 -24.80 3.68
CA GLN A 859 -28.51 -26.26 3.47
C GLN A 859 -28.88 -27.07 4.73
N THR A 860 -29.22 -28.34 4.52
CA THR A 860 -29.64 -29.26 5.56
C THR A 860 -28.48 -30.13 6.02
N LEU A 861 -28.20 -30.10 7.33
CA LEU A 861 -27.22 -30.97 7.98
C LEU A 861 -27.91 -32.22 8.52
N VAL A 862 -27.40 -33.39 8.14
CA VAL A 862 -27.82 -34.71 8.61
C VAL A 862 -26.72 -35.27 9.51
N THR A 863 -26.96 -35.31 10.81
CA THR A 863 -26.02 -35.88 11.80
C THR A 863 -26.41 -37.31 12.10
N GLU A 864 -25.57 -38.25 11.69
CA GLU A 864 -25.69 -39.68 11.93
C GLU A 864 -24.83 -40.06 13.15
N MET A 865 -25.40 -40.79 14.11
CA MET A 865 -24.78 -41.08 15.40
C MET A 865 -24.85 -42.58 15.74
N TRP A 866 -23.74 -43.14 16.22
CA TRP A 866 -23.60 -44.53 16.65
C TRP A 866 -23.06 -44.54 18.08
N LYS A 867 -23.80 -45.17 19.00
CA LYS A 867 -23.40 -45.33 20.39
C LYS A 867 -22.62 -46.63 20.55
N GLU A 868 -21.35 -46.53 20.88
CA GLU A 868 -20.42 -47.62 21.17
C GLU A 868 -19.98 -47.50 22.64
N GLY A 869 -20.71 -48.15 23.55
CA GLY A 869 -20.47 -48.02 24.99
C GLY A 869 -20.77 -46.62 25.52
N ASN A 870 -19.76 -45.98 26.13
CA ASN A 870 -19.82 -44.59 26.62
C ASN A 870 -19.44 -43.55 25.55
N LYS A 871 -19.20 -43.98 24.30
CA LYS A 871 -18.77 -43.11 23.21
C LYS A 871 -19.81 -43.06 22.10
N VAL A 872 -20.13 -41.86 21.64
CA VAL A 872 -20.99 -41.64 20.47
C VAL A 872 -20.10 -41.23 19.31
N VAL A 873 -19.85 -42.15 18.37
CA VAL A 873 -19.22 -41.81 17.09
C VAL A 873 -20.27 -41.14 16.22
N PHE A 874 -19.92 -40.05 15.53
CA PHE A 874 -20.87 -39.37 14.67
C PHE A 874 -20.22 -38.80 13.41
N GLN A 875 -21.07 -38.46 12.45
CA GLN A 875 -20.67 -37.71 11.27
C GLN A 875 -21.82 -36.82 10.80
N THR A 876 -21.50 -35.73 10.11
CA THR A 876 -22.52 -34.81 9.59
C THR A 876 -22.36 -34.65 8.09
N LYS A 877 -23.43 -34.87 7.34
CA LYS A 877 -23.49 -34.71 5.87
C LYS A 877 -24.39 -33.53 5.50
N VAL A 878 -24.10 -32.92 4.36
CA VAL A 878 -24.99 -31.96 3.70
C VAL A 878 -25.99 -32.75 2.85
N LYS A 879 -27.27 -32.75 3.21
CA LYS A 879 -28.32 -33.57 2.58
C LYS A 879 -28.38 -33.37 1.07
N GLU A 880 -28.29 -32.13 0.62
CA GLU A 880 -28.44 -31.72 -0.77
C GLU A 880 -27.29 -32.21 -1.66
N THR A 881 -26.11 -32.48 -1.08
CA THR A 881 -24.92 -32.87 -1.85
C THR A 881 -24.42 -34.27 -1.52
N GLY A 882 -24.90 -34.87 -0.43
CA GLY A 882 -24.37 -36.11 0.13
C GLY A 882 -22.94 -36.01 0.70
N LYS A 883 -22.31 -34.83 0.63
CA LYS A 883 -20.91 -34.63 1.06
C LYS A 883 -20.80 -34.49 2.57
N LEU A 884 -19.65 -34.90 3.09
CA LEU A 884 -19.33 -34.82 4.50
C LEU A 884 -18.97 -33.37 4.90
N ALA A 885 -19.63 -32.84 5.92
CA ALA A 885 -19.27 -31.58 6.58
C ALA A 885 -18.39 -31.86 7.81
N ILE A 886 -18.75 -32.86 8.61
CA ILE A 886 -18.00 -33.31 9.79
C ILE A 886 -17.71 -34.80 9.68
N GLY A 887 -16.45 -35.16 9.88
CA GLY A 887 -16.00 -36.55 9.91
C GLY A 887 -15.03 -36.83 11.06
N GLY A 888 -14.66 -38.10 11.24
CA GLY A 888 -13.71 -38.53 12.27
C GLY A 888 -14.07 -38.00 13.66
N ALA A 889 -15.37 -38.00 13.96
CA ALA A 889 -15.94 -37.30 15.10
C ALA A 889 -16.52 -38.27 16.14
N ALA A 890 -16.36 -37.91 17.40
CA ALA A 890 -16.98 -38.63 18.50
C ALA A 890 -17.17 -37.73 19.72
N ALA A 891 -18.13 -38.07 20.56
CA ALA A 891 -18.28 -37.51 21.90
C ALA A 891 -18.21 -38.64 22.94
N GLU A 892 -17.44 -38.44 24.01
CA GLU A 892 -17.44 -39.35 25.16
C GLU A 892 -18.44 -38.82 26.19
N LEU A 893 -19.41 -39.64 26.57
CA LEU A 893 -20.48 -39.27 27.51
C LEU A 893 -19.91 -39.05 28.92
N ALA A 894 -20.50 -38.09 29.66
CA ALA A 894 -20.03 -37.62 30.97
C ALA A 894 -20.38 -38.57 32.12
#